data_AF-T1G9L6-F1
#
_entry.id   AF-T1G9L6-F1
#
_cell.length_a   1.000
_cell.length_b   1.000
_cell.length_c   1.000
_cell.angle_alpha   90.00
_cell.angle_beta   90.00
_cell.angle_gamma   90.00
#
_symmetry.space_group_name_H-M   'P 1'
#
loop_
_entity.id
_entity.type
_entity.pdbx_description
1 polymer ?
#
loop_
_entity_poly.entity_id
_entity_poly.type
_entity_poly.pdbx_seq_one_letter_code
_entity_poly.pdbx_strand_id
1 'polypeptide(L)'
;MGNLQKRAVRESNVITSTSIAVAVIFYLQRSILPWLLLITAMPRAASPQVAGSSDASTCNGTYYFDYSDGFGRTFDGVGAISGGGATSKLLSDYPEPYKSDILDFLFKPKFGAGFQIFKVEIGGDAQSSEGTESSHMHEEFDENYQRGYEWQLMVEAKKRNPKIRFCGLSWGYPGWLSGGQWTPYYDVTKTGMYLVKWVLGAKKYYDIDIYCLGIWNEKPYNKELIKTLRRLLDKHNMTSVKLVAGDQLPGGAWTIVDDVTKDPELFQAVDIIGTHYMGSQSTKQSLTLNKPLWSSEDWSSDHYQEGGGCMARLLNRNYLIGQYTSLIAWNMLCGFYPGMSYDGKGMMMANEPWSGHYEVGVPIWAMAHTTQFTEIGWRYLNVERGVGWLNFGGSYVTLVSPSLDEFTIVIETMDTSENKFCNRPPAFPMKVLQQTANLALKGDLARNRTYLHLWRSILTEDNNDSLLFNYLGKITVNEGRIDPLNLSVNSIYTLTTLSTGFKGKPRYVSPQSGKFPSVYKDDFESYREYQEAVAFSQQVGVFEIRSTNYRRHNKVMRQVILNAPVHWCPFVQTTPMGVIGDSDWTDTEVSVDVMFPFVNSSHGAYVAVRVDHGGCTTFLTTGVFFYLSIKEQRLNLYLDISRTLLVESISVKLEANQWYRATLIVQGKSYEAYIDGTLVMEGHFQKGDENIPTKGYVSIGTQNFGFTDFDNLSIFNF
;
A
#
# COMPACT_ATOMS: atom_id res chain seq x y z
N MET A 1 -54.91 -2.77 -0.24
CA MET A 1 -54.20 -3.38 -1.38
C MET A 1 -52.97 -4.11 -0.85
N GLY A 2 -53.19 -5.30 -0.29
CA GLY A 2 -52.12 -6.27 -0.03
C GLY A 2 -51.99 -7.18 -1.25
N ASN A 3 -50.75 -7.53 -1.60
CA ASN A 3 -50.30 -8.55 -2.58
C ASN A 3 -49.29 -8.10 -3.64
N LEU A 4 -48.50 -7.03 -3.41
CA LEU A 4 -47.34 -6.71 -4.28
C LEU A 4 -45.96 -6.70 -3.59
N GLN A 5 -45.89 -6.93 -2.27
CA GLN A 5 -44.61 -6.98 -1.53
C GLN A 5 -44.06 -8.39 -1.24
N LYS A 6 -44.72 -9.47 -1.72
CA LYS A 6 -44.27 -10.86 -1.50
C LYS A 6 -43.63 -11.54 -2.72
N ARG A 7 -43.37 -10.81 -3.82
CA ARG A 7 -42.82 -11.40 -5.07
C ARG A 7 -41.39 -11.01 -5.42
N ALA A 8 -40.73 -10.15 -4.62
CA ALA A 8 -39.35 -9.73 -4.85
C ALA A 8 -38.30 -10.51 -4.02
N VAL A 9 -38.70 -11.57 -3.28
CA VAL A 9 -37.82 -12.32 -2.37
C VAL A 9 -37.63 -13.79 -2.82
N ARG A 10 -37.81 -14.11 -4.10
CA ARG A 10 -37.71 -15.52 -4.56
C ARG A 10 -37.01 -15.80 -5.88
N GLU A 11 -36.37 -14.82 -6.52
CA GLU A 11 -35.63 -15.03 -7.78
C GLU A 11 -34.25 -14.36 -7.78
N SER A 12 -33.42 -14.70 -6.77
CA SER A 12 -32.02 -14.29 -6.75
C SER A 12 -31.14 -15.44 -6.25
N ASN A 13 -31.26 -16.62 -6.87
CA ASN A 13 -30.40 -17.78 -6.59
C ASN A 13 -30.28 -18.66 -7.85
N VAL A 14 -29.64 -18.14 -8.89
CA VAL A 14 -28.85 -18.94 -9.86
C VAL A 14 -27.83 -17.98 -10.47
N ILE A 15 -26.60 -17.97 -9.95
CA ILE A 15 -25.46 -17.34 -10.62
C ILE A 15 -24.71 -18.48 -11.30
N THR A 16 -24.75 -18.53 -12.63
CA THR A 16 -23.96 -19.49 -13.42
C THR A 16 -22.54 -18.95 -13.64
N SER A 17 -21.59 -19.85 -13.89
CA SER A 17 -20.16 -19.56 -14.13
C SER A 17 -19.89 -18.47 -15.19
N THR A 18 -20.82 -18.26 -16.12
CA THR A 18 -20.75 -17.21 -17.14
C THR A 18 -20.81 -15.79 -16.56
N SER A 19 -21.52 -15.57 -15.44
CA SER A 19 -21.65 -14.26 -14.80
C SER A 19 -20.35 -13.81 -14.11
N ILE A 20 -19.54 -14.77 -13.64
CA ILE A 20 -18.24 -14.51 -13.01
C ILE A 20 -17.21 -14.14 -14.07
N ALA A 21 -17.18 -14.86 -15.20
CA ALA A 21 -16.32 -14.50 -16.34
C ALA A 21 -16.64 -13.11 -16.90
N VAL A 22 -17.92 -12.72 -16.97
CA VAL A 22 -18.33 -11.38 -17.37
C VAL A 22 -17.89 -10.32 -16.35
N ALA A 23 -17.96 -10.60 -15.05
CA ALA A 23 -17.48 -9.68 -14.01
C ALA A 23 -15.94 -9.48 -14.06
N VAL A 24 -15.17 -10.54 -14.34
CA VAL A 24 -13.71 -10.47 -14.55
C VAL A 24 -13.36 -9.73 -15.84
N ILE A 25 -14.13 -9.92 -16.92
CA ILE A 25 -13.97 -9.14 -18.16
C ILE A 25 -14.30 -7.65 -17.91
N PHE A 26 -15.30 -7.33 -17.09
CA PHE A 26 -15.60 -5.95 -16.71
C PHE A 26 -14.51 -5.33 -15.80
N TYR A 27 -13.86 -6.13 -14.95
CA TYR A 27 -12.70 -5.70 -14.16
C TYR A 27 -11.52 -5.37 -15.09
N LEU A 28 -11.16 -6.29 -16.00
CA LEU A 28 -10.11 -6.07 -17.00
C LEU A 28 -10.43 -4.89 -17.95
N GLN A 29 -11.69 -4.77 -18.41
CA GLN A 29 -12.13 -3.67 -19.26
C GLN A 29 -12.11 -2.33 -18.52
N ARG A 30 -12.49 -2.24 -17.25
CA ARG A 30 -12.43 -0.97 -16.48
C ARG A 30 -11.01 -0.55 -16.11
N SER A 31 -10.07 -1.48 -15.96
CA SER A 31 -8.65 -1.16 -15.79
C SER A 31 -7.93 -0.77 -17.08
N ILE A 32 -8.47 -1.11 -18.26
CA ILE A 32 -7.83 -0.86 -19.57
C ILE A 32 -8.52 0.26 -20.37
N LEU A 33 -9.84 0.43 -20.28
CA LEU A 33 -10.59 1.43 -21.07
C LEU A 33 -10.26 2.91 -20.77
N PRO A 34 -9.95 3.34 -19.53
CA PRO A 34 -9.55 4.73 -19.29
C PRO A 34 -8.26 5.11 -20.05
N TRP A 35 -7.39 4.14 -20.31
CA TRP A 35 -6.13 4.33 -21.03
C TRP A 35 -6.34 4.47 -22.55
N LEU A 36 -7.32 3.76 -23.12
CA LEU A 36 -7.65 3.83 -24.56
C LEU A 36 -8.28 5.18 -24.95
N LEU A 37 -9.01 5.84 -24.04
CA LEU A 37 -9.63 7.15 -24.30
C LEU A 37 -8.67 8.33 -24.12
N LEU A 38 -7.57 8.16 -23.37
CA LEU A 38 -6.50 9.18 -23.25
C LEU A 38 -5.57 9.22 -24.47
N ILE A 39 -5.53 8.17 -25.28
CA ILE A 39 -4.75 8.12 -26.52
C ILE A 39 -5.39 8.96 -27.64
N THR A 40 -6.70 9.22 -27.60
CA THR A 40 -7.43 9.84 -28.73
C THR A 40 -7.70 11.34 -28.60
N ALA A 41 -7.31 11.99 -27.50
CA ALA A 41 -7.59 13.41 -27.26
C ALA A 41 -6.34 14.27 -26.91
N MET A 42 -5.16 13.89 -27.41
CA MET A 42 -3.95 14.72 -27.26
C MET A 42 -3.81 15.72 -28.42
N PRO A 43 -3.60 17.03 -28.15
CA PRO A 43 -3.05 17.92 -29.16
C PRO A 43 -1.64 17.44 -29.51
N ARG A 44 -1.39 17.13 -30.79
CA ARG A 44 -0.03 16.93 -31.32
C ARG A 44 0.82 18.16 -31.01
N ALA A 45 1.62 18.10 -29.94
CA ALA A 45 2.80 18.96 -29.85
C ALA A 45 3.77 18.49 -30.94
N ALA A 46 4.20 19.41 -31.80
CA ALA A 46 5.08 19.10 -32.92
C ALA A 46 6.42 18.56 -32.40
N SER A 47 6.70 17.29 -32.70
CA SER A 47 8.03 16.69 -32.55
C SER A 47 9.01 17.37 -33.52
N PRO A 48 10.23 17.74 -33.10
CA PRO A 48 11.27 18.11 -34.05
C PRO A 48 11.64 16.88 -34.90
N GLN A 49 11.49 16.96 -36.22
CA GLN A 49 12.04 15.97 -37.15
C GLN A 49 13.57 16.04 -37.10
N VAL A 50 14.22 14.95 -36.70
CA VAL A 50 15.67 14.78 -36.86
C VAL A 50 15.91 14.25 -38.27
N ALA A 51 16.47 15.10 -39.14
CA ALA A 51 16.99 14.69 -40.44
C ALA A 51 18.26 13.84 -40.23
N GLY A 52 18.33 12.71 -40.93
CA GLY A 52 19.48 11.82 -40.91
C GLY A 52 20.69 12.43 -41.61
N SER A 53 21.82 12.47 -40.91
CA SER A 53 23.15 12.49 -41.50
C SER A 53 24.09 11.69 -40.60
N SER A 54 24.78 10.74 -41.21
CA SER A 54 25.89 9.98 -40.63
C SER A 54 27.05 10.91 -40.29
N ASP A 55 27.17 11.23 -39.01
CA ASP A 55 28.42 11.56 -38.34
C ASP A 55 28.27 11.08 -36.90
N ALA A 56 29.30 10.45 -36.34
CA ALA A 56 29.40 10.16 -34.91
C ALA A 56 29.59 11.49 -34.15
N SER A 57 28.56 12.34 -34.20
CA SER A 57 28.46 13.55 -33.40
C SER A 57 28.42 13.12 -31.94
N THR A 58 29.37 13.61 -31.17
CA THR A 58 29.38 13.41 -29.72
C THR A 58 28.09 14.00 -29.16
N CYS A 59 27.23 13.15 -28.58
CA CYS A 59 25.98 13.58 -27.95
C CYS A 59 26.31 14.48 -26.77
N ASN A 60 26.31 15.80 -27.00
CA ASN A 60 26.77 16.79 -26.04
C ASN A 60 25.68 17.84 -25.77
N GLY A 61 25.29 17.99 -24.51
CA GLY A 61 24.27 18.95 -24.07
C GLY A 61 24.86 20.04 -23.19
N THR A 62 24.31 21.25 -23.23
CA THR A 62 24.66 22.33 -22.30
C THR A 62 23.42 22.77 -21.54
N TYR A 63 23.51 22.83 -20.21
CA TYR A 63 22.39 23.09 -19.32
C TYR A 63 22.75 24.20 -18.33
N TYR A 64 21.83 25.15 -18.14
CA TYR A 64 22.02 26.33 -17.32
C TYR A 64 21.13 26.30 -16.08
N PHE A 65 21.69 26.70 -14.95
CA PHE A 65 21.03 26.70 -13.64
C PHE A 65 21.02 28.12 -13.09
N ASP A 66 19.85 28.71 -13.00
CA ASP A 66 19.67 30.12 -12.65
C ASP A 66 18.33 30.34 -11.91
N TYR A 67 18.33 31.24 -10.95
CA TYR A 67 17.12 31.66 -10.24
C TYR A 67 16.89 33.18 -10.30
N SER A 68 17.55 33.90 -11.22
CA SER A 68 17.35 35.35 -11.42
C SER A 68 15.88 35.74 -11.62
N ASP A 69 15.10 34.84 -12.23
CA ASP A 69 13.67 35.04 -12.53
C ASP A 69 12.76 34.51 -11.41
N GLY A 70 13.34 34.26 -10.23
CA GLY A 70 12.68 33.64 -9.08
C GLY A 70 12.79 32.11 -9.07
N PHE A 71 12.00 31.49 -8.20
CA PHE A 71 11.98 30.05 -8.01
C PHE A 71 10.61 29.47 -8.38
N GLY A 72 10.59 28.18 -8.66
CA GLY A 72 9.39 27.40 -8.80
C GLY A 72 8.70 27.13 -7.45
N ARG A 73 7.96 26.03 -7.39
CA ARG A 73 7.16 25.66 -6.22
C ARG A 73 8.03 25.11 -5.08
N THR A 74 7.48 25.19 -3.88
CA THR A 74 8.06 24.60 -2.68
C THR A 74 7.92 23.08 -2.73
N PHE A 75 9.00 22.37 -2.46
CA PHE A 75 9.03 20.93 -2.30
C PHE A 75 8.43 20.53 -0.95
N ASP A 76 7.45 19.62 -0.99
CA ASP A 76 6.66 19.22 0.17
C ASP A 76 7.14 17.93 0.83
N GLY A 77 8.08 17.23 0.20
CA GLY A 77 8.65 15.98 0.68
C GLY A 77 8.30 14.78 -0.20
N VAL A 78 8.99 13.66 0.02
CA VAL A 78 8.64 12.37 -0.59
C VAL A 78 8.57 11.29 0.47
N GLY A 79 7.81 10.24 0.18
CA GLY A 79 7.47 9.22 1.16
C GLY A 79 6.89 7.96 0.57
N ALA A 80 6.31 7.14 1.45
CA ALA A 80 5.63 5.91 1.07
C ALA A 80 4.38 5.66 1.93
N ILE A 81 3.54 4.74 1.46
CA ILE A 81 2.31 4.30 2.10
C ILE A 81 2.52 2.98 2.83
N SER A 82 2.14 2.90 4.10
CA SER A 82 1.79 1.62 4.75
C SER A 82 0.28 1.47 4.77
N GLY A 83 -0.20 0.30 4.37
CA GLY A 83 -1.61 -0.03 4.22
C GLY A 83 -2.14 0.09 2.79
N GLY A 84 -3.47 0.20 2.66
CA GLY A 84 -4.19 0.04 1.40
C GLY A 84 -3.90 -1.28 0.68
N GLY A 85 -3.79 -2.44 1.32
CA GLY A 85 -4.22 -2.86 2.64
C GLY A 85 -3.30 -3.95 3.16
N ALA A 86 -3.04 -3.95 4.47
CA ALA A 86 -2.21 -4.91 5.17
C ALA A 86 -0.79 -5.13 4.64
N THR A 87 -0.24 -4.12 3.96
CA THR A 87 1.05 -4.24 3.26
C THR A 87 2.25 -4.38 4.21
N SER A 88 2.07 -4.04 5.49
CA SER A 88 3.08 -4.17 6.55
C SER A 88 2.76 -5.24 7.59
N LYS A 89 1.77 -6.13 7.35
CA LYS A 89 1.35 -7.14 8.33
C LYS A 89 2.52 -7.99 8.82
N LEU A 90 3.27 -8.60 7.92
CA LEU A 90 4.37 -9.51 8.25
C LEU A 90 5.58 -8.77 8.83
N LEU A 91 5.83 -7.51 8.47
CA LEU A 91 6.86 -6.69 9.11
C LEU A 91 6.62 -6.54 10.62
N SER A 92 5.35 -6.45 11.04
CA SER A 92 5.02 -6.33 12.46
C SER A 92 5.52 -7.52 13.27
N ASP A 93 5.64 -8.69 12.63
CA ASP A 93 6.04 -9.98 13.19
C ASP A 93 7.55 -10.26 13.08
N TYR A 94 8.34 -9.39 12.43
CA TYR A 94 9.78 -9.63 12.27
C TYR A 94 10.52 -9.63 13.61
N PRO A 95 11.44 -10.57 13.82
CA PRO A 95 12.30 -10.56 15.00
C PRO A 95 13.32 -9.42 14.93
N GLU A 96 13.70 -8.92 16.10
CA GLU A 96 14.93 -8.14 16.23
C GLU A 96 16.15 -9.05 16.04
N PRO A 97 17.27 -8.55 15.47
CA PRO A 97 17.52 -7.15 15.12
C PRO A 97 17.08 -6.73 13.69
N TYR A 98 16.55 -7.66 12.90
CA TYR A 98 16.29 -7.43 11.46
C TYR A 98 15.17 -6.42 11.22
N LYS A 99 14.13 -6.44 12.07
CA LYS A 99 13.07 -5.42 12.05
C LYS A 99 13.64 -4.01 12.15
N SER A 100 14.55 -3.77 13.10
CA SER A 100 15.17 -2.46 13.28
C SER A 100 16.07 -2.06 12.10
N ASP A 101 16.71 -3.00 11.42
CA ASP A 101 17.50 -2.73 10.20
C ASP A 101 16.62 -2.34 9.01
N ILE A 102 15.50 -3.03 8.79
CA ILE A 102 14.49 -2.68 7.78
C ILE A 102 14.00 -1.25 8.02
N LEU A 103 13.61 -0.94 9.25
CA LEU A 103 13.13 0.39 9.63
C LEU A 103 14.21 1.48 9.48
N ASP A 104 15.49 1.15 9.64
CA ASP A 104 16.59 2.08 9.38
C ASP A 104 16.70 2.43 7.88
N PHE A 105 16.57 1.45 6.98
CA PHE A 105 16.55 1.72 5.53
C PHE A 105 15.38 2.61 5.10
N LEU A 106 14.22 2.44 5.71
CA LEU A 106 13.00 3.18 5.37
C LEU A 106 13.01 4.60 5.95
N PHE A 107 13.29 4.74 7.26
CA PHE A 107 13.01 6.00 7.98
C PHE A 107 14.26 6.76 8.42
N LYS A 108 15.42 6.12 8.60
CA LYS A 108 16.59 6.82 9.14
C LYS A 108 17.12 7.84 8.12
N PRO A 109 17.17 9.13 8.47
CA PRO A 109 17.69 10.14 7.56
C PRO A 109 19.15 9.86 7.19
N LYS A 110 19.52 10.15 5.94
CA LYS A 110 20.88 9.99 5.43
C LYS A 110 21.42 8.56 5.64
N PHE A 111 20.59 7.56 5.36
CA PHE A 111 20.96 6.14 5.48
C PHE A 111 20.46 5.33 4.28
N GLY A 112 19.14 5.15 4.14
CA GLY A 112 18.50 4.54 2.98
C GLY A 112 17.58 5.54 2.29
N ALA A 113 16.31 5.16 2.12
CA ALA A 113 15.25 5.99 1.55
C ALA A 113 14.97 7.22 2.43
N GLY A 114 15.01 7.08 3.75
CA GLY A 114 14.89 8.18 4.69
C GLY A 114 13.62 9.03 4.46
N PHE A 115 12.45 8.39 4.46
CA PHE A 115 11.18 9.04 4.12
C PHE A 115 10.95 10.34 4.90
N GLN A 116 10.45 11.35 4.19
CA GLN A 116 10.08 12.65 4.74
C GLN A 116 8.57 12.73 5.03
N ILE A 117 7.77 11.93 4.32
CA ILE A 117 6.34 11.73 4.54
C ILE A 117 6.09 10.24 4.80
N PHE A 118 5.27 9.91 5.79
CA PHE A 118 4.75 8.57 5.99
C PHE A 118 3.22 8.62 6.00
N LYS A 119 2.60 8.05 4.96
CA LYS A 119 1.14 7.96 4.83
C LYS A 119 0.72 6.57 5.32
N VAL A 120 -0.29 6.52 6.18
CA VAL A 120 -0.81 5.25 6.74
C VAL A 120 -2.29 5.12 6.43
N GLU A 121 -2.75 3.89 6.25
CA GLU A 121 -4.18 3.60 6.26
C GLU A 121 -4.77 3.90 7.65
N ILE A 122 -5.93 4.56 7.66
CA ILE A 122 -6.81 4.59 8.82
C ILE A 122 -7.70 3.35 8.71
N GLY A 123 -7.29 2.28 9.39
CA GLY A 123 -7.97 0.98 9.36
C GLY A 123 -9.49 1.12 9.50
N GLY A 124 -10.22 0.42 8.63
CA GLY A 124 -11.67 0.55 8.49
C GLY A 124 -12.42 -0.77 8.63
N ASP A 125 -11.76 -1.82 9.15
CA ASP A 125 -12.25 -3.20 9.25
C ASP A 125 -12.56 -3.87 7.90
N ALA A 126 -12.24 -3.19 6.79
CA ALA A 126 -12.53 -3.61 5.43
C ALA A 126 -11.25 -4.09 4.72
N GLN A 127 -11.42 -5.02 3.79
CA GLN A 127 -10.37 -5.42 2.86
C GLN A 127 -10.02 -4.24 1.94
N SER A 128 -8.75 -3.86 1.92
CA SER A 128 -8.24 -2.67 1.23
C SER A 128 -7.08 -2.93 0.25
N SER A 129 -6.61 -4.17 0.07
CA SER A 129 -6.00 -4.77 -1.14
C SER A 129 -5.47 -6.18 -0.86
N GLU A 130 -4.61 -6.32 0.16
CA GLU A 130 -3.94 -7.59 0.54
C GLU A 130 -4.36 -8.13 1.92
N GLY A 131 -5.28 -7.44 2.58
CA GLY A 131 -5.79 -7.78 3.90
C GLY A 131 -6.71 -6.69 4.45
N THR A 132 -7.29 -6.98 5.62
CA THR A 132 -8.07 -6.01 6.41
C THR A 132 -7.16 -5.32 7.42
N GLU A 133 -7.42 -4.05 7.70
CA GLU A 133 -6.79 -3.31 8.80
C GLU A 133 -7.81 -2.85 9.83
N SER A 134 -7.46 -3.08 11.10
CA SER A 134 -8.33 -2.91 12.26
C SER A 134 -8.60 -1.44 12.55
N SER A 135 -9.88 -1.08 12.68
CA SER A 135 -10.31 0.26 13.03
C SER A 135 -10.08 0.57 14.51
N HIS A 136 -9.83 1.84 14.82
CA HIS A 136 -9.88 2.33 16.21
C HIS A 136 -11.30 2.35 16.79
N MET A 137 -12.35 2.14 15.99
CA MET A 137 -13.74 2.08 16.42
C MET A 137 -14.54 1.03 15.63
N HIS A 138 -14.56 -0.24 16.08
CA HIS A 138 -15.37 -1.28 15.41
C HIS A 138 -16.87 -1.00 15.52
N GLU A 139 -17.29 -0.36 16.60
CA GLU A 139 -18.66 0.03 16.90
C GLU A 139 -18.71 1.50 17.35
N GLU A 140 -19.89 2.12 17.33
CA GLU A 140 -20.05 3.56 17.63
C GLU A 140 -19.53 3.95 19.03
N PHE A 141 -19.63 3.05 20.00
CA PHE A 141 -19.22 3.26 21.39
C PHE A 141 -17.80 2.74 21.69
N ASP A 142 -17.13 2.11 20.73
CA ASP A 142 -15.81 1.50 20.90
C ASP A 142 -14.72 2.49 20.49
N GLU A 143 -13.69 2.65 21.32
CA GLU A 143 -12.48 3.42 21.02
C GLU A 143 -11.25 2.66 21.55
N ASN A 144 -10.41 2.18 20.64
CA ASN A 144 -9.15 1.52 20.98
C ASN A 144 -8.05 1.89 20.00
N TYR A 145 -7.00 2.52 20.51
CA TYR A 145 -5.88 3.02 19.73
C TYR A 145 -4.66 2.10 19.78
N GLN A 146 -4.83 0.84 20.20
CA GLN A 146 -3.75 -0.16 20.33
C GLN A 146 -3.82 -1.26 19.25
N ARG A 147 -4.83 -1.22 18.38
CA ARG A 147 -5.06 -2.21 17.32
C ARG A 147 -4.17 -1.99 16.11
N GLY A 148 -3.89 -3.08 15.38
CA GLY A 148 -3.04 -3.07 14.20
C GLY A 148 -1.60 -2.66 14.49
N TYR A 149 -0.84 -2.35 13.44
CA TYR A 149 0.60 -2.07 13.51
C TYR A 149 0.97 -0.62 13.16
N GLU A 150 0.08 0.15 12.53
CA GLU A 150 0.40 1.48 12.03
C GLU A 150 0.82 2.46 13.14
N TRP A 151 0.22 2.36 14.33
CA TRP A 151 0.63 3.16 15.48
C TRP A 151 2.09 2.94 15.86
N GLN A 152 2.51 1.67 15.97
CA GLN A 152 3.88 1.31 16.33
C GLN A 152 4.86 1.67 15.21
N LEU A 153 4.46 1.50 13.94
CA LEU A 153 5.28 1.93 12.80
C LEU A 153 5.49 3.44 12.79
N MET A 154 4.46 4.25 13.06
CA MET A 154 4.63 5.69 13.17
C MET A 154 5.54 6.09 14.34
N VAL A 155 5.45 5.40 15.48
CA VAL A 155 6.37 5.62 16.63
C VAL A 155 7.83 5.32 16.23
N GLU A 156 8.07 4.18 15.59
CA GLU A 156 9.42 3.79 15.15
C GLU A 156 9.96 4.68 14.03
N ALA A 157 9.10 5.21 13.17
CA ALA A 157 9.43 6.22 12.17
C ALA A 157 9.83 7.55 12.83
N LYS A 158 9.02 8.07 13.77
CA LYS A 158 9.30 9.31 14.52
C LYS A 158 10.62 9.22 15.28
N LYS A 159 10.90 8.06 15.88
CA LYS A 159 12.14 7.79 16.62
C LYS A 159 13.39 7.92 15.75
N ARG A 160 13.31 7.53 14.48
CA ARG A 160 14.41 7.62 13.50
C ARG A 160 14.47 8.98 12.82
N ASN A 161 13.32 9.54 12.48
CA ASN A 161 13.17 10.84 11.85
C ASN A 161 12.12 11.69 12.60
N PRO A 162 12.53 12.50 13.60
CA PRO A 162 11.60 13.36 14.32
C PRO A 162 10.93 14.45 13.47
N LYS A 163 11.41 14.68 12.24
CA LYS A 163 10.86 15.67 11.30
C LYS A 163 9.90 15.06 10.28
N ILE A 164 9.68 13.74 10.31
CA ILE A 164 8.78 13.06 9.37
C ILE A 164 7.35 13.60 9.54
N ARG A 165 6.64 13.77 8.42
CA ARG A 165 5.22 14.16 8.40
C ARG A 165 4.34 12.94 8.28
N PHE A 166 3.39 12.77 9.21
CA PHE A 166 2.42 11.68 9.19
C PHE A 166 1.13 12.09 8.49
N CYS A 167 0.63 11.26 7.59
CA CYS A 167 -0.65 11.46 6.92
C CYS A 167 -1.54 10.23 7.09
N GLY A 168 -2.84 10.42 7.29
CA GLY A 168 -3.82 9.33 7.38
C GLY A 168 -4.82 9.37 6.23
N LEU A 169 -5.20 8.21 5.68
CA LEU A 169 -6.28 8.10 4.69
C LEU A 169 -7.07 6.82 4.93
N SER A 170 -8.41 6.91 4.85
CA SER A 170 -9.29 5.74 4.95
C SER A 170 -9.50 5.09 3.57
N TRP A 171 -9.28 3.78 3.47
CA TRP A 171 -9.73 2.94 2.35
C TRP A 171 -11.15 2.43 2.59
N GLY A 172 -11.41 1.90 3.78
CA GLY A 172 -12.74 1.50 4.24
C GLY A 172 -13.18 2.28 5.49
N TYR A 173 -14.40 2.03 5.93
CA TYR A 173 -14.95 2.57 7.18
C TYR A 173 -15.74 1.48 7.93
N PRO A 174 -15.77 1.51 9.28
CA PRO A 174 -16.59 0.60 10.06
C PRO A 174 -18.07 0.63 9.66
N GLY A 175 -18.75 -0.51 9.76
CA GLY A 175 -20.12 -0.70 9.27
C GLY A 175 -21.15 0.24 9.91
N TRP A 176 -20.95 0.63 11.17
CA TRP A 176 -21.86 1.52 11.91
C TRP A 176 -21.94 2.95 11.35
N LEU A 177 -20.93 3.39 10.59
CA LEU A 177 -20.95 4.69 9.89
C LEU A 177 -21.79 4.68 8.62
N SER A 178 -22.19 3.50 8.15
CA SER A 178 -22.83 3.35 6.83
C SER A 178 -24.31 3.74 6.80
N GLY A 179 -25.00 3.71 7.94
CA GLY A 179 -26.47 3.77 7.98
C GLY A 179 -27.16 2.69 7.14
N GLY A 180 -26.47 1.59 6.82
CA GLY A 180 -26.94 0.54 5.91
C GLY A 180 -26.83 0.87 4.41
N GLN A 181 -26.17 1.98 4.05
CA GLN A 181 -26.09 2.47 2.67
C GLN A 181 -24.73 2.23 1.99
N TRP A 182 -23.83 1.46 2.63
CA TRP A 182 -22.48 1.17 2.09
C TRP A 182 -21.67 2.41 1.71
N THR A 183 -21.91 3.54 2.39
CA THR A 183 -21.20 4.80 2.18
C THR A 183 -20.89 5.42 3.53
N PRO A 184 -19.71 6.07 3.70
CA PRO A 184 -19.39 6.76 4.95
C PRO A 184 -20.06 8.15 5.00
N TYR A 185 -20.95 8.49 4.07
CA TYR A 185 -21.56 9.82 3.95
C TYR A 185 -22.98 9.89 4.50
N TYR A 186 -23.49 8.81 5.10
CA TYR A 186 -24.83 8.79 5.71
C TYR A 186 -24.99 9.88 6.78
N ASP A 187 -23.98 10.00 7.65
CA ASP A 187 -23.83 11.10 8.59
C ASP A 187 -22.40 11.62 8.54
N VAL A 188 -22.19 12.67 7.76
CA VAL A 188 -20.87 13.29 7.57
C VAL A 188 -20.29 13.88 8.86
N THR A 189 -21.13 14.19 9.85
CA THR A 189 -20.64 14.67 11.15
C THR A 189 -20.07 13.51 11.96
N LYS A 190 -20.75 12.35 11.99
CA LYS A 190 -20.20 11.15 12.63
C LYS A 190 -18.92 10.68 11.97
N THR A 191 -18.88 10.63 10.63
CA THR A 191 -17.67 10.26 9.89
C THR A 191 -16.54 11.27 10.09
N GLY A 192 -16.83 12.58 10.08
CA GLY A 192 -15.84 13.61 10.41
C GLY A 192 -15.30 13.46 11.84
N MET A 193 -16.17 13.14 12.81
CA MET A 193 -15.76 12.89 14.19
C MET A 193 -14.95 11.60 14.36
N TYR A 194 -15.24 10.55 13.59
CA TYR A 194 -14.43 9.32 13.55
C TYR A 194 -12.97 9.62 13.15
N LEU A 195 -12.77 10.43 12.10
CA LEU A 195 -11.45 10.87 11.64
C LEU A 195 -10.76 11.79 12.67
N VAL A 196 -11.50 12.73 13.26
CA VAL A 196 -11.00 13.59 14.35
C VAL A 196 -10.52 12.76 15.55
N LYS A 197 -11.28 11.74 15.95
CA LYS A 197 -10.91 10.83 17.04
C LYS A 197 -9.63 10.06 16.73
N TRP A 198 -9.39 9.68 15.48
CA TRP A 198 -8.12 9.05 15.08
C TRP A 198 -6.93 9.98 15.32
N VAL A 199 -7.03 11.24 14.89
CA VAL A 199 -5.96 12.25 15.11
C VAL A 199 -5.75 12.52 16.60
N LEU A 200 -6.82 12.67 17.38
CA LEU A 200 -6.74 12.86 18.83
C LEU A 200 -6.08 11.66 19.51
N GLY A 201 -6.38 10.44 19.06
CA GLY A 201 -5.77 9.21 19.54
C GLY A 201 -4.26 9.16 19.27
N ALA A 202 -3.85 9.50 18.04
CA ALA A 202 -2.44 9.58 17.66
C ALA A 202 -1.65 10.48 18.62
N LYS A 203 -2.20 11.67 18.93
CA LYS A 203 -1.55 12.61 19.85
C LYS A 203 -1.57 12.10 21.30
N LYS A 204 -2.73 11.65 21.78
CA LYS A 204 -2.93 11.28 23.20
C LYS A 204 -2.10 10.07 23.62
N TYR A 205 -2.05 9.02 22.79
CA TYR A 205 -1.45 7.74 23.17
C TYR A 205 0.00 7.58 22.69
N TYR A 206 0.42 8.31 21.66
CA TYR A 206 1.72 8.11 21.01
C TYR A 206 2.53 9.40 20.82
N ASP A 207 2.00 10.56 21.24
CA ASP A 207 2.57 11.88 20.96
C ASP A 207 2.82 12.11 19.44
N ILE A 208 1.97 11.57 18.58
CA ILE A 208 2.11 11.76 17.13
C ILE A 208 1.25 12.94 16.69
N ASP A 209 1.89 13.93 16.05
CA ASP A 209 1.21 15.05 15.40
C ASP A 209 0.92 14.68 13.93
N ILE A 210 -0.36 14.53 13.60
CA ILE A 210 -0.79 14.23 12.22
C ILE A 210 -0.69 15.51 11.39
N TYR A 211 0.06 15.41 10.29
CA TYR A 211 0.24 16.51 9.34
C TYR A 211 -0.96 16.64 8.39
N CYS A 212 -1.48 15.53 7.87
CA CYS A 212 -2.59 15.58 6.92
C CYS A 212 -3.58 14.42 7.01
N LEU A 213 -4.81 14.67 6.56
CA LEU A 213 -5.86 13.67 6.36
C LEU A 213 -6.34 13.69 4.90
N GLY A 214 -6.54 12.50 4.33
CA GLY A 214 -7.30 12.30 3.11
C GLY A 214 -8.78 12.00 3.40
N ILE A 215 -9.58 11.77 2.35
CA ILE A 215 -11.04 11.59 2.46
C ILE A 215 -11.46 10.13 2.32
N TRP A 216 -11.48 9.58 1.10
CA TRP A 216 -11.81 8.17 0.87
C TRP A 216 -11.07 7.68 -0.36
N ASN A 217 -10.13 6.76 -0.15
CA ASN A 217 -9.17 6.34 -1.17
C ASN A 217 -9.85 5.83 -2.44
N GLU A 218 -9.56 6.46 -3.59
CA GLU A 218 -10.03 6.06 -4.93
C GLU A 218 -11.55 5.90 -5.05
N LYS A 219 -12.30 6.56 -4.17
CA LYS A 219 -13.76 6.60 -4.15
C LYS A 219 -14.26 8.03 -4.35
N PRO A 220 -15.52 8.21 -4.77
CA PRO A 220 -16.14 9.53 -4.82
C PRO A 220 -16.04 10.23 -3.46
N TYR A 221 -15.47 11.44 -3.43
CA TYR A 221 -15.45 12.27 -2.22
C TYR A 221 -16.81 12.95 -2.01
N ASN A 222 -17.07 13.37 -0.77
CA ASN A 222 -18.23 14.19 -0.42
C ASN A 222 -17.79 15.60 0.02
N LYS A 223 -18.26 16.64 -0.68
CA LYS A 223 -17.90 18.05 -0.41
C LYS A 223 -18.29 18.49 1.00
N GLU A 224 -19.44 18.04 1.48
CA GLU A 224 -19.94 18.40 2.81
C GLU A 224 -19.13 17.72 3.91
N LEU A 225 -18.67 16.49 3.70
CA LEU A 225 -17.72 15.84 4.61
C LEU A 225 -16.42 16.64 4.70
N ILE A 226 -15.84 17.08 3.58
CA ILE A 226 -14.59 17.87 3.57
C ILE A 226 -14.76 19.15 4.40
N LYS A 227 -15.83 19.92 4.14
CA LYS A 227 -16.14 21.15 4.88
C LYS A 227 -16.40 20.88 6.35
N THR A 228 -17.18 19.84 6.66
CA THR A 228 -17.49 19.44 8.04
C THR A 228 -16.24 19.01 8.79
N LEU A 229 -15.38 18.19 8.18
CA LEU A 229 -14.12 17.76 8.77
C LEU A 229 -13.21 18.95 9.09
N ARG A 230 -13.08 19.92 8.19
CA ARG A 230 -12.35 21.17 8.46
C ARG A 230 -12.89 21.89 9.69
N ARG A 231 -14.21 22.13 9.74
CA ARG A 231 -14.87 22.80 10.88
C ARG A 231 -14.68 22.03 12.20
N LEU A 232 -14.74 20.70 12.15
CA LEU A 232 -14.53 19.84 13.33
C LEU A 232 -13.07 19.90 13.80
N LEU A 233 -12.09 19.78 12.90
CA LEU A 233 -10.68 19.92 13.25
C LEU A 233 -10.41 21.29 13.91
N ASP A 234 -10.95 22.37 13.36
CA ASP A 234 -10.77 23.72 13.89
C ASP A 234 -11.41 23.87 15.28
N LYS A 235 -12.63 23.33 15.47
CA LYS A 235 -13.31 23.28 16.77
C LYS A 235 -12.52 22.52 17.83
N HIS A 236 -11.71 21.54 17.43
CA HIS A 236 -10.83 20.77 18.30
C HIS A 236 -9.38 21.33 18.35
N ASN A 237 -9.15 22.57 17.91
CA ASN A 237 -7.85 23.25 17.90
C ASN A 237 -6.78 22.56 17.02
N MET A 238 -7.20 21.83 15.99
CA MET A 238 -6.34 21.12 15.03
C MET A 238 -6.27 21.85 13.68
N THR A 239 -6.16 23.18 13.72
CA THR A 239 -6.12 24.05 12.52
C THR A 239 -4.89 23.80 11.64
N SER A 240 -3.83 23.19 12.18
CA SER A 240 -2.62 22.84 11.44
C SER A 240 -2.73 21.57 10.61
N VAL A 241 -3.68 20.67 10.92
CA VAL A 241 -3.89 19.42 10.17
C VAL A 241 -4.41 19.77 8.79
N LYS A 242 -3.73 19.33 7.74
CA LYS A 242 -4.06 19.64 6.34
C LYS A 242 -5.07 18.66 5.76
N LEU A 243 -5.96 19.13 4.90
CA LEU A 243 -6.84 18.24 4.12
C LEU A 243 -6.30 18.06 2.70
N VAL A 244 -6.02 16.80 2.36
CA VAL A 244 -5.73 16.35 0.99
C VAL A 244 -7.05 15.87 0.40
N ALA A 245 -7.41 16.40 -0.78
CA ALA A 245 -8.65 16.01 -1.44
C ALA A 245 -8.41 15.64 -2.91
N GLY A 246 -9.26 14.76 -3.41
CA GLY A 246 -9.06 14.06 -4.67
C GLY A 246 -8.79 12.59 -4.38
N ASP A 247 -7.53 12.23 -4.09
CA ASP A 247 -7.01 10.85 -3.88
C ASP A 247 -7.72 9.84 -4.81
N GLN A 248 -7.82 10.22 -6.09
CA GLN A 248 -8.58 9.50 -7.09
C GLN A 248 -7.70 9.12 -8.27
N LEU A 249 -8.03 7.95 -8.84
CA LEU A 249 -7.49 7.44 -10.09
C LEU A 249 -7.76 8.37 -11.29
N PRO A 250 -7.03 8.18 -12.40
CA PRO A 250 -7.35 8.83 -13.67
C PRO A 250 -8.83 8.62 -14.06
N GLY A 251 -9.51 9.71 -14.41
CA GLY A 251 -10.94 9.74 -14.72
C GLY A 251 -11.78 10.57 -13.75
N GLY A 252 -11.34 10.69 -12.48
CA GLY A 252 -11.95 11.56 -11.47
C GLY A 252 -10.98 12.52 -10.78
N ALA A 253 -9.66 12.27 -10.91
CA ALA A 253 -8.60 13.02 -10.23
C ALA A 253 -8.69 14.55 -10.28
N TRP A 254 -9.25 15.14 -11.34
CA TRP A 254 -9.35 16.59 -11.51
C TRP A 254 -10.71 17.18 -11.17
N THR A 255 -11.73 16.38 -10.85
CA THR A 255 -13.06 16.88 -10.48
C THR A 255 -13.00 17.79 -9.25
N ILE A 256 -12.08 17.51 -8.31
CA ILE A 256 -11.89 18.35 -7.13
C ILE A 256 -11.42 19.77 -7.49
N VAL A 257 -10.62 19.92 -8.56
CA VAL A 257 -10.15 21.24 -9.04
C VAL A 257 -11.32 22.07 -9.57
N ASP A 258 -12.25 21.46 -10.29
CA ASP A 258 -13.47 22.13 -10.74
C ASP A 258 -14.35 22.55 -9.58
N ASP A 259 -14.47 21.68 -8.58
CA ASP A 259 -15.34 21.90 -7.43
C ASP A 259 -14.83 23.01 -6.52
N VAL A 260 -13.54 23.03 -6.18
CA VAL A 260 -12.96 24.11 -5.36
C VAL A 260 -12.95 25.44 -6.11
N THR A 261 -12.89 25.45 -7.44
CA THR A 261 -13.00 26.70 -8.23
C THR A 261 -14.40 27.32 -8.09
N LYS A 262 -15.43 26.50 -7.89
CA LYS A 262 -16.84 26.93 -7.84
C LYS A 262 -17.36 27.16 -6.42
N ASP A 263 -16.62 26.71 -5.40
CA ASP A 263 -17.05 26.72 -4.01
C ASP A 263 -15.95 27.30 -3.09
N PRO A 264 -16.04 28.58 -2.70
CA PRO A 264 -15.03 29.24 -1.87
C PRO A 264 -14.81 28.58 -0.50
N GLU A 265 -15.86 28.00 0.10
CA GLU A 265 -15.73 27.32 1.38
C GLU A 265 -14.98 26.00 1.21
N LEU A 266 -15.27 25.24 0.15
CA LEU A 266 -14.51 24.03 -0.18
C LEU A 266 -13.05 24.35 -0.52
N PHE A 267 -12.80 25.44 -1.26
CA PHE A 267 -11.45 25.91 -1.56
C PHE A 267 -10.65 26.24 -0.30
N GLN A 268 -11.28 26.83 0.71
CA GLN A 268 -10.64 27.10 2.00
C GLN A 268 -10.39 25.83 2.80
N ALA A 269 -11.31 24.86 2.75
CA ALA A 269 -11.18 23.59 3.47
C ALA A 269 -10.07 22.69 2.90
N VAL A 270 -9.88 22.66 1.58
CA VAL A 270 -8.89 21.81 0.91
C VAL A 270 -7.52 22.51 0.88
N ASP A 271 -6.51 21.92 1.51
CA ASP A 271 -5.16 22.47 1.51
C ASP A 271 -4.33 22.01 0.30
N ILE A 272 -4.48 20.74 -0.09
CA ILE A 272 -3.64 20.05 -1.08
C ILE A 272 -4.55 19.28 -2.05
N ILE A 273 -4.22 19.31 -3.35
CA ILE A 273 -4.86 18.47 -4.36
C ILE A 273 -4.02 17.20 -4.53
N GLY A 274 -4.56 16.06 -4.11
CA GLY A 274 -3.94 14.74 -4.25
C GLY A 274 -4.51 13.98 -5.44
N THR A 275 -3.64 13.41 -6.27
CA THR A 275 -4.03 12.58 -7.43
C THR A 275 -3.22 11.29 -7.47
N HIS A 276 -3.78 10.25 -8.09
CA HIS A 276 -3.17 8.92 -8.15
C HIS A 276 -2.77 8.58 -9.59
N TYR A 277 -1.55 8.07 -9.78
CA TYR A 277 -1.06 7.48 -11.05
C TYR A 277 -1.30 8.32 -12.31
N MET A 278 -1.10 9.65 -12.22
CA MET A 278 -1.39 10.59 -13.31
C MET A 278 -0.36 10.61 -14.44
N GLY A 279 0.70 9.81 -14.37
CA GLY A 279 1.77 9.83 -15.40
C GLY A 279 2.51 11.15 -15.45
N SER A 280 2.70 11.77 -14.30
CA SER A 280 3.27 13.12 -14.15
C SER A 280 2.43 14.25 -14.77
N GLN A 281 1.19 13.99 -15.24
CA GLN A 281 0.37 15.02 -15.89
C GLN A 281 -0.41 15.88 -14.88
N SER A 282 -0.60 17.16 -15.21
CA SER A 282 -1.48 18.10 -14.51
C SER A 282 -2.40 18.83 -15.51
N THR A 283 -3.29 19.70 -15.03
CA THR A 283 -4.14 20.54 -15.90
C THR A 283 -3.76 22.01 -15.75
N LYS A 284 -4.05 22.83 -16.78
CA LYS A 284 -3.83 24.28 -16.69
C LYS A 284 -4.54 24.90 -15.49
N GLN A 285 -5.77 24.47 -15.22
CA GLN A 285 -6.57 24.97 -14.11
C GLN A 285 -5.96 24.58 -12.75
N SER A 286 -5.48 23.34 -12.59
CA SER A 286 -4.83 22.91 -11.34
C SER A 286 -3.56 23.71 -11.06
N LEU A 287 -2.80 24.06 -12.11
CA LEU A 287 -1.62 24.92 -11.98
C LEU A 287 -1.97 26.36 -11.58
N THR A 288 -3.05 26.94 -12.12
CA THR A 288 -3.50 28.30 -11.77
C THR A 288 -4.14 28.42 -10.39
N LEU A 289 -4.58 27.31 -9.81
CA LEU A 289 -5.27 27.26 -8.52
C LEU A 289 -4.35 27.64 -7.32
N ASN A 290 -3.04 27.60 -7.53
CA ASN A 290 -1.99 27.87 -6.52
C ASN A 290 -2.13 27.02 -5.24
N LYS A 291 -2.74 25.84 -5.34
CA LYS A 291 -2.68 24.78 -4.32
C LYS A 291 -1.48 23.86 -4.64
N PRO A 292 -0.80 23.28 -3.63
CA PRO A 292 0.13 22.19 -3.84
C PRO A 292 -0.54 21.03 -4.57
N LEU A 293 0.19 20.42 -5.50
CA LEU A 293 -0.25 19.23 -6.23
C LEU A 293 0.63 18.08 -5.75
N TRP A 294 0.02 17.02 -5.23
CA TRP A 294 0.75 15.84 -4.77
C TRP A 294 0.39 14.64 -5.63
N SER A 295 1.41 13.87 -6.04
CA SER A 295 1.17 12.48 -6.42
C SER A 295 1.01 11.73 -5.10
N SER A 296 -0.22 11.74 -4.56
CA SER A 296 -0.54 11.26 -3.22
C SER A 296 -0.62 9.74 -3.13
N GLU A 297 -0.56 9.09 -4.29
CA GLU A 297 -0.26 7.67 -4.49
C GLU A 297 0.31 7.46 -5.90
N ASP A 298 1.44 6.77 -5.99
CA ASP A 298 2.11 6.47 -7.26
C ASP A 298 2.98 5.21 -7.13
N TRP A 299 3.76 4.92 -8.19
CA TRP A 299 4.78 3.87 -8.25
C TRP A 299 4.23 2.44 -8.42
N SER A 300 3.81 1.74 -7.36
CA SER A 300 3.20 0.39 -7.41
C SER A 300 3.94 -0.60 -8.32
N SER A 301 5.27 -0.63 -8.24
CA SER A 301 6.16 -1.42 -9.11
C SER A 301 7.03 -2.38 -8.29
N ASP A 302 7.77 -3.29 -8.93
CA ASP A 302 8.66 -4.22 -8.24
C ASP A 302 9.82 -3.50 -7.52
N HIS A 303 10.47 -4.17 -6.57
CA HIS A 303 11.61 -3.62 -5.83
C HIS A 303 12.95 -3.70 -6.58
N TYR A 304 12.98 -4.20 -7.81
CA TYR A 304 14.18 -4.38 -8.60
C TYR A 304 14.46 -3.17 -9.50
N GLN A 305 15.32 -3.34 -10.50
CA GLN A 305 15.71 -2.28 -11.44
C GLN A 305 14.51 -1.60 -12.13
N GLU A 306 13.43 -2.33 -12.44
CA GLU A 306 12.29 -1.77 -13.16
C GLU A 306 11.54 -0.77 -12.28
N GLY A 307 11.22 -1.13 -11.04
CA GLY A 307 10.67 -0.17 -10.10
C GLY A 307 11.67 0.89 -9.64
N GLY A 308 12.97 0.57 -9.56
CA GLY A 308 14.03 1.55 -9.29
C GLY A 308 14.08 2.67 -10.34
N GLY A 309 14.04 2.30 -11.62
CA GLY A 309 13.99 3.25 -12.72
C GLY A 309 12.67 4.02 -12.76
N CYS A 310 11.55 3.37 -12.41
CA CYS A 310 10.25 4.04 -12.27
C CYS A 310 10.32 5.14 -11.18
N MET A 311 10.88 4.81 -10.01
CA MET A 311 11.06 5.76 -8.91
C MET A 311 11.92 6.96 -9.32
N ALA A 312 13.08 6.72 -9.95
CA ALA A 312 13.98 7.77 -10.44
C ALA A 312 13.26 8.73 -11.40
N ARG A 313 12.45 8.17 -12.31
CA ARG A 313 11.61 8.91 -13.24
C ARG A 313 10.58 9.78 -12.52
N LEU A 314 9.81 9.19 -11.62
CA LEU A 314 8.72 9.88 -10.94
C LEU A 314 9.24 11.05 -10.11
N LEU A 315 10.34 10.88 -9.38
CA LEU A 315 10.95 11.92 -8.54
C LEU A 315 11.31 13.19 -9.33
N ASN A 316 11.81 13.04 -10.57
CA ASN A 316 12.13 14.17 -11.44
C ASN A 316 10.92 14.66 -12.24
N ARG A 317 10.24 13.74 -12.93
CA ARG A 317 9.28 14.07 -13.99
C ARG A 317 7.94 14.52 -13.44
N ASN A 318 7.55 14.11 -12.22
CA ASN A 318 6.33 14.62 -11.57
C ASN A 318 6.41 16.14 -11.39
N TYR A 319 7.56 16.69 -10.98
CA TYR A 319 7.73 18.14 -10.91
C TYR A 319 7.92 18.78 -12.30
N LEU A 320 8.77 18.21 -13.15
CA LEU A 320 9.04 18.77 -14.49
C LEU A 320 7.78 18.91 -15.35
N ILE A 321 6.92 17.89 -15.37
CA ILE A 321 5.74 17.85 -16.25
C ILE A 321 4.52 18.42 -15.54
N GLY A 322 4.27 17.97 -14.31
CA GLY A 322 3.02 18.23 -13.59
C GLY A 322 3.13 19.31 -12.53
N GLN A 323 4.35 19.77 -12.21
CA GLN A 323 4.64 20.61 -11.04
C GLN A 323 4.12 20.02 -9.73
N TYR A 324 4.12 18.69 -9.63
CA TYR A 324 3.85 17.99 -8.37
C TYR A 324 5.00 18.23 -7.39
N THR A 325 4.67 18.62 -6.17
CA THR A 325 5.63 18.99 -5.14
C THR A 325 5.90 17.87 -4.13
N SER A 326 5.20 16.74 -4.27
CA SER A 326 5.36 15.54 -3.47
C SER A 326 5.10 14.28 -4.28
N LEU A 327 5.74 13.20 -3.87
CA LEU A 327 5.55 11.83 -4.35
C LEU A 327 5.41 10.91 -3.14
N ILE A 328 4.29 10.18 -3.05
CA ILE A 328 4.07 9.17 -2.02
C ILE A 328 3.87 7.81 -2.71
N ALA A 329 4.83 6.91 -2.53
CA ALA A 329 4.86 5.61 -3.20
C ALA A 329 3.97 4.58 -2.50
N TRP A 330 3.06 3.93 -3.23
CA TRP A 330 2.42 2.71 -2.76
C TRP A 330 3.19 1.49 -3.27
N ASN A 331 3.70 0.60 -2.41
CA ASN A 331 3.71 0.64 -0.94
C ASN A 331 5.15 0.68 -0.37
N MET A 332 5.24 0.95 0.92
CA MET A 332 6.49 1.09 1.68
C MET A 332 7.39 -0.13 1.56
N LEU A 333 6.81 -1.33 1.70
CA LEU A 333 7.49 -2.61 1.55
C LEU A 333 6.48 -3.72 1.26
N CYS A 334 6.98 -4.79 0.65
CA CYS A 334 6.21 -6.01 0.46
C CYS A 334 6.32 -6.85 1.74
N GLY A 335 5.39 -6.61 2.68
CA GLY A 335 5.30 -7.24 3.99
C GLY A 335 4.02 -8.03 4.17
N PHE A 336 3.61 -8.73 3.11
CA PHE A 336 2.44 -9.58 3.05
C PHE A 336 2.79 -10.86 2.30
N TYR A 337 1.91 -11.85 2.33
CA TYR A 337 2.19 -13.18 1.81
C TYR A 337 2.51 -13.19 0.30
N PRO A 338 3.47 -14.04 -0.15
CA PRO A 338 3.69 -14.31 -1.57
C PRO A 338 2.42 -14.77 -2.30
N GLY A 339 2.34 -14.66 -3.62
CA GLY A 339 1.17 -15.11 -4.40
C GLY A 339 -0.12 -14.30 -4.19
N MET A 340 -0.09 -13.25 -3.37
CA MET A 340 -1.14 -12.24 -3.26
C MET A 340 -1.13 -11.30 -4.49
N SER A 341 -2.15 -10.43 -4.63
CA SER A 341 -2.44 -9.74 -5.90
C SER A 341 -1.30 -8.83 -6.39
N TYR A 342 -0.58 -8.22 -5.46
CA TYR A 342 0.53 -7.31 -5.70
C TYR A 342 1.84 -7.84 -5.10
N ASP A 343 2.02 -9.16 -5.04
CA ASP A 343 3.28 -9.78 -4.63
C ASP A 343 4.49 -9.17 -5.39
N GLY A 344 5.58 -8.95 -4.67
CA GLY A 344 6.78 -8.27 -5.17
C GLY A 344 6.68 -6.75 -5.26
N LYS A 345 5.51 -6.14 -5.05
CA LYS A 345 5.29 -4.69 -5.12
C LYS A 345 5.47 -4.06 -3.74
N GLY A 346 6.56 -3.32 -3.58
CA GLY A 346 6.92 -2.58 -2.36
C GLY A 346 8.38 -2.15 -2.43
N MET A 347 8.80 -1.05 -1.79
CA MET A 347 10.17 -0.50 -2.03
C MET A 347 11.29 -1.44 -1.59
N MET A 348 10.99 -2.40 -0.73
CA MET A 348 11.87 -3.48 -0.32
C MET A 348 11.04 -4.72 0.05
N MET A 349 11.68 -5.88 0.18
CA MET A 349 11.02 -7.15 0.53
C MET A 349 11.22 -7.47 2.01
N ALA A 350 10.13 -7.75 2.73
CA ALA A 350 10.16 -8.16 4.13
C ALA A 350 8.91 -9.01 4.49
N ASN A 351 8.76 -10.15 3.83
CA ASN A 351 7.61 -11.06 3.92
C ASN A 351 7.92 -12.42 4.58
N GLU A 352 9.08 -12.57 5.23
CA GLU A 352 9.51 -13.82 5.89
C GLU A 352 9.93 -13.60 7.36
N PRO A 353 9.01 -13.21 8.26
CA PRO A 353 9.34 -13.01 9.67
C PRO A 353 9.88 -14.29 10.34
N TRP A 354 9.51 -15.48 9.85
CA TRP A 354 9.98 -16.76 10.36
C TRP A 354 11.46 -17.06 10.07
N SER A 355 12.01 -16.54 8.96
CA SER A 355 13.45 -16.66 8.65
C SER A 355 14.23 -15.41 9.07
N GLY A 356 13.56 -14.26 9.12
CA GLY A 356 14.16 -12.94 9.30
C GLY A 356 14.80 -12.38 8.03
N HIS A 357 14.69 -13.08 6.89
CA HIS A 357 15.20 -12.66 5.59
C HIS A 357 14.51 -11.38 5.10
N TYR A 358 15.26 -10.46 4.52
CA TYR A 358 14.75 -9.28 3.83
C TYR A 358 15.70 -8.87 2.70
N GLU A 359 15.18 -8.12 1.72
CA GLU A 359 15.95 -7.61 0.59
C GLU A 359 15.78 -6.10 0.48
N VAL A 360 16.89 -5.36 0.43
CA VAL A 360 16.87 -3.90 0.22
C VAL A 360 16.69 -3.63 -1.27
N GLY A 361 15.56 -3.03 -1.65
CA GLY A 361 15.25 -2.79 -3.05
C GLY A 361 16.03 -1.64 -3.69
N VAL A 362 16.21 -1.70 -5.01
CA VAL A 362 16.74 -0.61 -5.84
C VAL A 362 16.02 0.74 -5.64
N PRO A 363 14.67 0.81 -5.51
CA PRO A 363 13.98 2.10 -5.32
C PRO A 363 14.34 2.80 -3.99
N ILE A 364 14.86 2.09 -2.97
CA ILE A 364 15.40 2.71 -1.74
C ILE A 364 16.54 3.67 -2.10
N TRP A 365 17.46 3.20 -2.94
CA TRP A 365 18.61 3.99 -3.39
C TRP A 365 18.25 5.04 -4.42
N ALA A 366 17.27 4.77 -5.29
CA ALA A 366 16.74 5.77 -6.21
C ALA A 366 16.11 6.95 -5.45
N MET A 367 15.36 6.69 -4.36
CA MET A 367 14.79 7.73 -3.52
C MET A 367 15.86 8.50 -2.72
N ALA A 368 16.92 7.81 -2.26
CA ALA A 368 18.03 8.41 -1.54
C ALA A 368 18.74 9.53 -2.33
N HIS A 369 18.76 9.46 -3.66
CA HIS A 369 19.27 10.53 -4.53
C HIS A 369 18.54 11.87 -4.39
N THR A 370 17.32 11.86 -3.85
CA THR A 370 16.54 13.05 -3.51
C THR A 370 16.54 13.28 -2.00
N THR A 371 16.05 12.34 -1.20
CA THR A 371 15.79 12.55 0.25
C THR A 371 17.05 12.81 1.07
N GLN A 372 18.20 12.29 0.67
CA GLN A 372 19.44 12.58 1.39
C GLN A 372 19.97 14.00 1.13
N PHE A 373 19.46 14.68 0.10
CA PHE A 373 20.03 15.95 -0.37
C PHE A 373 19.00 17.06 -0.54
N THR A 374 17.77 16.85 -0.10
CA THR A 374 16.72 17.86 -0.05
C THR A 374 16.01 17.79 1.29
N GLU A 375 15.37 18.89 1.69
CA GLU A 375 14.49 18.93 2.85
C GLU A 375 13.16 19.55 2.47
N ILE A 376 12.11 19.17 3.18
CA ILE A 376 10.80 19.81 3.07
C ILE A 376 10.95 21.33 3.25
N GLY A 377 10.33 22.11 2.36
CA GLY A 377 10.40 23.57 2.36
C GLY A 377 11.47 24.16 1.42
N TRP A 378 12.36 23.33 0.87
CA TRP A 378 13.22 23.72 -0.25
C TRP A 378 12.37 24.13 -1.45
N ARG A 379 12.95 24.90 -2.38
CA ARG A 379 12.24 25.34 -3.59
C ARG A 379 12.90 24.78 -4.82
N TYR A 380 12.10 24.29 -5.76
CA TYR A 380 12.60 23.97 -7.09
C TYR A 380 13.01 25.24 -7.83
N LEU A 381 13.99 25.14 -8.71
CA LEU A 381 14.20 26.15 -9.75
C LEU A 381 13.03 26.14 -10.75
N ASN A 382 12.89 27.22 -11.52
CA ASN A 382 11.89 27.28 -12.58
C ASN A 382 12.19 26.24 -13.67
N VAL A 383 11.13 25.75 -14.31
CA VAL A 383 11.25 24.93 -15.53
C VAL A 383 12.01 25.74 -16.59
N GLU A 384 12.91 25.09 -17.32
CA GLU A 384 13.88 25.68 -18.27
C GLU A 384 15.02 26.52 -17.65
N ARG A 385 15.03 26.74 -16.33
CA ARG A 385 16.09 27.47 -15.60
C ARG A 385 16.83 26.61 -14.57
N GLY A 386 16.71 25.29 -14.65
CA GLY A 386 17.28 24.35 -13.68
C GLY A 386 16.45 23.09 -13.46
N VAL A 387 15.28 23.03 -14.07
CA VAL A 387 14.43 21.85 -14.20
C VAL A 387 14.15 21.65 -15.69
N GLY A 388 14.44 20.47 -16.25
CA GLY A 388 14.31 20.28 -17.69
C GLY A 388 14.59 18.87 -18.20
N TRP A 389 14.41 18.72 -19.52
CA TRP A 389 14.80 17.52 -20.25
C TRP A 389 16.27 17.61 -20.69
N LEU A 390 16.93 16.46 -20.75
CA LEU A 390 18.23 16.32 -21.41
C LEU A 390 18.03 16.23 -22.94
N ASN A 391 18.98 16.76 -23.70
CA ASN A 391 18.94 16.81 -25.17
C ASN A 391 18.84 15.42 -25.82
N PHE A 392 19.41 14.39 -25.19
CA PHE A 392 19.44 13.02 -25.70
C PHE A 392 18.69 12.02 -24.79
N GLY A 393 17.62 12.51 -24.16
CA GLY A 393 16.75 11.72 -23.28
C GLY A 393 17.21 11.72 -21.82
N GLY A 394 16.25 11.63 -20.91
CA GLY A 394 16.42 11.80 -19.47
C GLY A 394 16.02 13.20 -19.00
N SER A 395 16.07 13.45 -17.69
CA SER A 395 15.64 14.72 -17.09
C SER A 395 16.53 15.13 -15.92
N TYR A 396 16.46 16.41 -15.57
CA TYR A 396 17.12 16.96 -14.40
C TYR A 396 16.20 17.91 -13.62
N VAL A 397 16.35 17.93 -12.30
CA VAL A 397 15.69 18.87 -11.40
C VAL A 397 16.70 19.49 -10.44
N THR A 398 16.47 20.74 -10.05
CA THR A 398 17.32 21.45 -9.09
C THR A 398 16.47 22.04 -7.99
N LEU A 399 16.89 21.82 -6.74
CA LEU A 399 16.27 22.38 -5.55
C LEU A 399 17.29 23.21 -4.77
N VAL A 400 16.83 24.30 -4.17
CA VAL A 400 17.63 25.19 -3.32
C VAL A 400 17.05 25.28 -1.92
N SER A 401 17.92 25.42 -0.91
CA SER A 401 17.51 25.62 0.47
C SER A 401 16.82 26.97 0.67
N PRO A 402 15.95 27.11 1.70
CA PRO A 402 15.36 28.42 2.03
C PRO A 402 16.38 29.53 2.31
N SER A 403 17.57 29.16 2.81
CA SER A 403 18.71 30.06 3.08
C SER A 403 19.56 30.38 1.84
N LEU A 404 19.31 29.73 0.70
CA LEU A 404 20.01 29.91 -0.58
C LEU A 404 21.52 29.59 -0.55
N ASP A 405 21.98 28.90 0.49
CA ASP A 405 23.36 28.46 0.66
C ASP A 405 23.61 27.05 0.13
N GLU A 406 22.58 26.21 0.10
CA GLU A 406 22.64 24.81 -0.32
C GLU A 406 21.76 24.57 -1.54
N PHE A 407 22.22 23.71 -2.44
CA PHE A 407 21.43 23.25 -3.57
C PHE A 407 21.80 21.84 -4.00
N THR A 408 20.86 21.21 -4.70
CA THR A 408 20.98 19.84 -5.20
C THR A 408 20.41 19.74 -6.60
N ILE A 409 21.20 19.17 -7.52
CA ILE A 409 20.80 18.81 -8.89
C ILE A 409 20.69 17.29 -8.93
N VAL A 410 19.53 16.77 -9.35
CA VAL A 410 19.30 15.33 -9.55
C VAL A 410 19.02 15.08 -11.04
N ILE A 411 19.79 14.19 -11.65
CA ILE A 411 19.71 13.83 -13.07
C ILE A 411 19.35 12.35 -13.18
N GLU A 412 18.40 12.01 -14.06
CA GLU A 412 18.08 10.62 -14.41
C GLU A 412 18.12 10.41 -15.93
N THR A 413 18.59 9.23 -16.35
CA THR A 413 18.73 8.82 -17.76
C THR A 413 18.03 7.50 -18.05
N MET A 414 16.82 7.30 -17.51
CA MET A 414 16.08 6.05 -17.70
C MET A 414 15.55 5.91 -19.12
N ASP A 415 16.01 4.88 -19.83
CA ASP A 415 15.55 4.54 -21.18
C ASP A 415 14.21 3.82 -21.13
N THR A 416 13.18 4.46 -21.66
CA THR A 416 11.80 3.93 -21.66
C THR A 416 11.37 3.46 -23.04
N SER A 417 12.27 3.31 -24.02
CA SER A 417 11.91 2.95 -25.41
C SER A 417 11.16 1.63 -25.54
N GLU A 418 11.34 0.71 -24.60
CA GLU A 418 10.65 -0.60 -24.53
C GLU A 418 9.49 -0.61 -23.51
N ASN A 419 8.95 0.54 -23.12
CA ASN A 419 7.97 0.70 -22.03
C ASN A 419 8.45 0.14 -20.67
N LYS A 420 9.77 -0.02 -20.50
CA LYS A 420 10.39 -0.35 -19.21
C LYS A 420 10.20 0.79 -18.21
N PHE A 421 10.30 0.47 -16.92
CA PHE A 421 10.40 1.44 -15.81
C PHE A 421 9.13 2.25 -15.46
N CYS A 422 7.94 1.62 -15.45
CA CYS A 422 6.73 1.97 -14.65
C CYS A 422 5.50 1.25 -15.22
N ASN A 423 4.65 0.64 -14.39
CA ASN A 423 3.46 -0.08 -14.86
C ASN A 423 2.16 0.75 -14.79
N ARG A 424 2.10 1.83 -13.99
CA ARG A 424 0.90 2.65 -13.79
C ARG A 424 1.21 4.16 -13.74
N PRO A 425 0.95 4.94 -14.81
CA PRO A 425 0.79 4.45 -16.18
C PRO A 425 2.05 3.76 -16.69
N PRO A 426 1.94 2.99 -17.79
CA PRO A 426 3.09 2.71 -18.64
C PRO A 426 3.88 3.98 -18.97
N ALA A 427 5.20 3.91 -18.86
CA ALA A 427 6.04 5.05 -19.21
C ALA A 427 5.87 5.44 -20.69
N PHE A 428 5.88 6.74 -20.98
CA PHE A 428 5.92 7.20 -22.36
C PHE A 428 7.23 6.74 -23.02
N PRO A 429 7.21 6.13 -24.22
CA PRO A 429 8.44 5.69 -24.89
C PRO A 429 9.39 6.85 -25.17
N MET A 430 10.62 6.75 -24.64
CA MET A 430 11.67 7.73 -24.87
C MET A 430 13.01 7.01 -24.91
N LYS A 431 13.67 7.08 -26.07
CA LYS A 431 15.04 6.56 -26.21
C LYS A 431 16.01 7.48 -25.48
N VAL A 432 16.90 6.89 -24.71
CA VAL A 432 18.01 7.60 -24.06
C VAL A 432 19.33 7.16 -24.69
N LEU A 433 20.19 8.12 -25.00
CA LEU A 433 21.54 7.87 -25.48
C LEU A 433 22.57 8.26 -24.41
N GLN A 434 23.70 7.56 -24.41
CA GLN A 434 24.87 8.01 -23.66
C GLN A 434 25.28 9.39 -24.16
N GLN A 435 25.49 10.32 -23.23
CA GLN A 435 25.71 11.73 -23.56
C GLN A 435 26.63 12.41 -22.55
N THR A 436 27.29 13.47 -22.98
CA THR A 436 28.05 14.37 -22.10
C THR A 436 27.18 15.58 -21.75
N ALA A 437 27.07 15.89 -20.46
CA ALA A 437 26.35 17.04 -19.96
C ALA A 437 27.33 18.12 -19.47
N ASN A 438 27.28 19.30 -20.08
CA ASN A 438 28.00 20.50 -19.62
C ASN A 438 27.04 21.34 -18.79
N LEU A 439 27.32 21.45 -17.49
CA LEU A 439 26.45 22.13 -16.55
C LEU A 439 27.05 23.49 -16.16
N ALA A 440 26.25 24.55 -16.25
CA ALA A 440 26.67 25.91 -15.97
C ALA A 440 25.76 26.58 -14.92
N LEU A 441 26.28 26.75 -13.72
CA LEU A 441 25.70 27.53 -12.64
C LEU A 441 25.80 29.03 -12.96
N LYS A 442 24.73 29.77 -12.68
CA LYS A 442 24.66 31.22 -12.88
C LYS A 442 24.42 31.94 -11.56
N GLY A 443 24.73 33.24 -11.57
CA GLY A 443 24.52 34.13 -10.44
C GLY A 443 25.11 33.58 -9.14
N ASP A 444 24.28 33.59 -8.10
CA ASP A 444 24.65 33.16 -6.75
C ASP A 444 24.92 31.66 -6.64
N LEU A 445 24.34 30.80 -7.51
CA LEU A 445 24.65 29.36 -7.51
C LEU A 445 26.12 29.10 -7.86
N ALA A 446 26.75 29.97 -8.65
CA ALA A 446 28.17 29.88 -8.99
C ALA A 446 29.08 30.53 -7.94
N ARG A 447 28.54 31.41 -7.08
CA ARG A 447 29.34 32.27 -6.19
C ARG A 447 30.07 31.43 -5.15
N ASN A 448 31.39 31.59 -5.09
CA ASN A 448 32.27 30.91 -4.12
C ASN A 448 32.10 29.37 -4.15
N ARG A 449 31.81 28.79 -5.31
CA ARG A 449 31.73 27.34 -5.50
C ARG A 449 32.92 26.87 -6.31
N THR A 450 33.74 26.01 -5.71
CA THR A 450 34.89 25.37 -6.38
C THR A 450 34.68 23.87 -6.63
N TYR A 451 33.65 23.28 -6.02
CA TYR A 451 33.26 21.88 -6.25
C TYR A 451 31.81 21.60 -5.84
N LEU A 452 31.29 20.45 -6.28
CA LEU A 452 30.08 19.79 -5.75
C LEU A 452 30.39 18.33 -5.38
N HIS A 453 29.63 17.76 -4.46
CA HIS A 453 29.65 16.33 -4.16
C HIS A 453 28.87 15.56 -5.23
N LEU A 454 29.46 14.51 -5.79
CA LEU A 454 28.86 13.70 -6.85
C LEU A 454 28.52 12.29 -6.36
N TRP A 455 27.25 11.89 -6.51
CA TRP A 455 26.74 10.55 -6.24
C TRP A 455 26.18 9.92 -7.50
N ARG A 456 26.27 8.60 -7.64
CA ARG A 456 25.79 7.86 -8.82
C ARG A 456 25.16 6.52 -8.48
N SER A 457 24.06 6.19 -9.15
CA SER A 457 23.54 4.82 -9.31
C SER A 457 23.52 4.42 -10.78
N ILE A 458 23.89 3.18 -11.10
CA ILE A 458 23.69 2.56 -12.41
C ILE A 458 22.77 1.35 -12.19
N LEU A 459 21.63 1.32 -12.88
CA LEU A 459 20.66 0.25 -12.77
C LEU A 459 20.95 -0.83 -13.82
N THR A 460 21.09 -2.07 -13.37
CA THR A 460 21.45 -3.23 -14.18
C THR A 460 20.51 -4.40 -13.91
N GLU A 461 20.39 -5.32 -14.88
CA GLU A 461 19.43 -6.43 -14.81
C GLU A 461 19.70 -7.41 -13.68
N ASP A 462 20.95 -7.53 -13.27
CA ASP A 462 21.40 -8.31 -12.12
C ASP A 462 21.22 -7.61 -10.77
N ASN A 463 20.64 -6.40 -10.74
CA ASN A 463 20.39 -5.60 -9.55
C ASN A 463 21.63 -5.42 -8.66
N ASN A 464 22.79 -5.18 -9.29
CA ASN A 464 24.07 -5.14 -8.60
C ASN A 464 24.16 -3.96 -7.60
N ASP A 465 24.01 -4.25 -6.29
CA ASP A 465 24.07 -3.23 -5.24
C ASP A 465 25.38 -2.42 -5.24
N SER A 466 26.50 -3.01 -5.69
CA SER A 466 27.79 -2.30 -5.76
C SER A 466 27.78 -1.13 -6.74
N LEU A 467 26.78 -1.04 -7.63
CA LEU A 467 26.60 0.06 -8.58
C LEU A 467 25.59 1.11 -8.10
N LEU A 468 24.92 0.89 -6.96
CA LEU A 468 23.87 1.77 -6.43
C LEU A 468 24.42 2.72 -5.36
N PHE A 469 24.01 3.99 -5.45
CA PHE A 469 24.26 5.07 -4.49
C PHE A 469 25.73 5.27 -4.09
N ASN A 470 26.63 5.26 -5.08
CA ASN A 470 28.06 5.42 -4.88
C ASN A 470 28.48 6.90 -4.85
N TYR A 471 29.28 7.26 -3.84
CA TYR A 471 29.96 8.56 -3.81
C TYR A 471 31.20 8.53 -4.72
N LEU A 472 31.24 9.42 -5.71
CA LEU A 472 32.32 9.51 -6.69
C LEU A 472 33.37 10.59 -6.36
N GLY A 473 33.20 11.30 -5.24
CA GLY A 473 34.08 12.38 -4.83
C GLY A 473 33.54 13.77 -5.14
N LYS A 474 34.46 14.73 -5.25
CA LYS A 474 34.16 16.14 -5.55
C LYS A 474 34.37 16.38 -7.04
N ILE A 475 33.37 16.91 -7.73
CA ILE A 475 33.48 17.37 -9.11
C ILE A 475 33.79 18.87 -9.13
N THR A 476 34.78 19.29 -9.92
CA THR A 476 35.27 20.68 -9.92
C THR A 476 34.22 21.64 -10.47
N VAL A 477 34.18 22.84 -9.90
CA VAL A 477 33.45 23.99 -10.43
C VAL A 477 34.46 25.10 -10.67
N ASN A 478 34.55 25.57 -11.92
CA ASN A 478 35.40 26.68 -12.31
C ASN A 478 34.56 27.77 -12.97
N GLU A 479 34.53 28.96 -12.36
CA GLU A 479 33.73 30.11 -12.84
C GLU A 479 32.25 29.73 -13.13
N GLY A 480 31.66 28.92 -12.26
CA GLY A 480 30.29 28.42 -12.41
C GLY A 480 30.12 27.27 -13.40
N ARG A 481 31.15 26.85 -14.13
CA ARG A 481 31.11 25.66 -15.01
C ARG A 481 31.54 24.43 -14.21
N ILE A 482 30.71 23.40 -14.24
CA ILE A 482 31.04 22.08 -13.67
C ILE A 482 31.80 21.28 -14.74
N ASP A 483 32.79 20.49 -14.34
CA ASP A 483 33.48 19.57 -15.25
C ASP A 483 32.48 18.69 -16.03
N PRO A 484 32.71 18.40 -17.33
CA PRO A 484 31.75 17.65 -18.14
C PRO A 484 31.42 16.28 -17.54
N LEU A 485 30.13 15.98 -17.43
CA LEU A 485 29.64 14.72 -16.86
C LEU A 485 29.25 13.75 -17.98
N ASN A 486 29.92 12.59 -18.05
CA ASN A 486 29.53 11.51 -18.96
C ASN A 486 28.40 10.70 -18.34
N LEU A 487 27.19 10.88 -18.87
CA LEU A 487 25.97 10.25 -18.41
C LEU A 487 25.79 8.90 -19.10
N SER A 488 25.85 7.82 -18.32
CA SER A 488 25.45 6.49 -18.73
C SER A 488 23.93 6.39 -18.83
N VAL A 489 23.43 5.47 -19.65
CA VAL A 489 21.99 5.14 -19.72
C VAL A 489 21.58 4.41 -18.44
N ASN A 490 20.30 4.49 -18.07
CA ASN A 490 19.72 3.86 -16.87
C ASN A 490 20.47 4.22 -15.58
N SER A 491 20.81 5.49 -15.43
CA SER A 491 21.62 5.98 -14.32
C SER A 491 20.98 7.18 -13.63
N ILE A 492 21.35 7.37 -12.36
CA ILE A 492 20.95 8.51 -11.53
C ILE A 492 22.22 9.19 -11.07
N TYR A 493 22.28 10.52 -11.17
CA TYR A 493 23.38 11.33 -10.68
C TYR A 493 22.84 12.42 -9.76
N THR A 494 23.46 12.59 -8.59
CA THR A 494 23.17 13.74 -7.71
C THR A 494 24.43 14.58 -7.55
N LEU A 495 24.32 15.86 -7.90
CA LEU A 495 25.32 16.87 -7.63
C LEU A 495 24.79 17.80 -6.55
N THR A 496 25.51 17.95 -5.45
CA THR A 496 25.01 18.72 -4.30
C THR A 496 26.14 19.47 -3.61
N THR A 497 25.81 20.58 -2.95
CA THR A 497 26.72 21.26 -2.02
C THR A 497 26.84 20.50 -0.69
N LEU A 498 25.88 19.65 -0.35
CA LEU A 498 25.83 18.90 0.90
C LEU A 498 26.86 17.78 0.95
N SER A 499 27.65 17.73 2.02
CA SER A 499 28.64 16.67 2.29
C SER A 499 28.09 15.50 3.10
N THR A 500 26.79 15.52 3.43
CA THR A 500 26.16 14.64 4.43
C THR A 500 25.64 13.31 3.89
N GLY A 501 25.77 13.04 2.59
CA GLY A 501 25.27 11.80 1.99
C GLY A 501 25.98 10.57 2.55
N PHE A 502 25.23 9.48 2.72
CA PHE A 502 25.76 8.23 3.24
C PHE A 502 24.95 7.03 2.74
N LYS A 503 25.65 6.05 2.16
CA LYS A 503 25.07 4.75 1.81
C LYS A 503 25.02 3.87 3.06
N GLY A 504 23.84 3.77 3.65
CA GLY A 504 23.58 2.88 4.79
C GLY A 504 23.95 1.44 4.49
N LYS A 505 24.41 0.73 5.51
CA LYS A 505 24.66 -0.71 5.46
C LYS A 505 23.89 -1.37 6.60
N PRO A 506 23.35 -2.57 6.38
CA PRO A 506 22.66 -3.26 7.46
C PRO A 506 23.64 -3.52 8.61
N ARG A 507 23.16 -3.50 9.85
CA ARG A 507 24.01 -3.87 10.99
C ARG A 507 24.26 -5.37 11.00
N TYR A 508 23.29 -6.15 10.51
CA TYR A 508 23.33 -7.59 10.46
C TYR A 508 23.08 -8.08 9.04
N VAL A 509 23.81 -9.11 8.63
CA VAL A 509 23.58 -9.76 7.34
C VAL A 509 22.18 -10.35 7.35
N SER A 510 21.40 -10.05 6.30
CA SER A 510 20.09 -10.64 6.10
C SER A 510 20.22 -12.17 6.08
N PRO A 511 19.44 -12.92 6.89
CA PRO A 511 19.40 -14.37 6.84
C PRO A 511 19.09 -14.90 5.43
N GLN A 512 19.37 -16.18 5.18
CA GLN A 512 18.90 -16.82 3.96
C GLN A 512 17.38 -16.94 3.98
N SER A 513 16.74 -16.77 2.82
CA SER A 513 15.31 -17.03 2.66
C SER A 513 14.96 -18.45 3.12
N GLY A 514 13.83 -18.58 3.80
CA GLY A 514 13.34 -19.83 4.37
C GLY A 514 11.84 -19.97 4.18
N LYS A 515 11.38 -21.21 3.93
CA LYS A 515 9.96 -21.51 3.84
C LYS A 515 9.26 -21.35 5.18
N PHE A 516 7.94 -21.14 5.15
CA PHE A 516 7.13 -21.17 6.35
C PHE A 516 7.29 -22.53 7.07
N PRO A 517 7.38 -22.55 8.42
CA PRO A 517 7.57 -23.80 9.17
C PRO A 517 6.49 -24.85 8.86
N SER A 518 6.90 -26.07 8.51
CA SER A 518 5.97 -27.18 8.24
C SER A 518 5.16 -27.61 9.46
N VAL A 519 5.62 -27.26 10.65
CA VAL A 519 4.88 -27.40 11.91
C VAL A 519 4.69 -26.00 12.49
N TYR A 520 3.45 -25.59 12.72
CA TYR A 520 3.12 -24.32 13.37
C TYR A 520 2.09 -24.55 14.46
N LYS A 521 2.30 -23.92 15.63
CA LYS A 521 1.36 -23.97 16.76
C LYS A 521 1.27 -22.61 17.41
N ASP A 522 0.06 -22.23 17.79
CA ASP A 522 -0.21 -21.00 18.54
C ASP A 522 -1.37 -21.22 19.52
N ASP A 523 -1.10 -21.02 20.80
CA ASP A 523 -2.08 -21.07 21.89
C ASP A 523 -2.58 -19.68 22.30
N PHE A 524 -2.10 -18.62 21.62
CA PHE A 524 -2.45 -17.23 21.83
C PHE A 524 -2.19 -16.66 23.24
N GLU A 525 -1.61 -17.43 24.17
CA GLU A 525 -1.41 -17.01 25.56
C GLU A 525 -0.30 -15.95 25.72
N SER A 526 0.67 -15.93 24.79
CA SER A 526 1.82 -15.01 24.81
C SER A 526 1.49 -13.58 24.36
N TYR A 527 0.32 -13.36 23.76
CA TYR A 527 -0.05 -12.11 23.09
C TYR A 527 -0.61 -11.07 24.05
N ARG A 528 -0.57 -9.80 23.66
CA ARG A 528 -1.33 -8.75 24.36
C ARG A 528 -2.77 -8.75 23.89
N GLU A 529 -3.67 -8.25 24.74
CA GLU A 529 -5.06 -8.01 24.33
C GLU A 529 -5.09 -7.04 23.13
N TYR A 530 -6.02 -7.26 22.20
CA TYR A 530 -6.18 -6.51 20.94
C TYR A 530 -5.08 -6.72 19.88
N GLN A 531 -4.03 -7.48 20.18
CA GLN A 531 -2.98 -7.78 19.21
C GLN A 531 -3.51 -8.73 18.11
N GLU A 532 -2.94 -8.64 16.92
CA GLU A 532 -3.10 -9.67 15.88
C GLU A 532 -2.15 -10.84 16.15
N ALA A 533 -2.58 -12.06 15.79
CA ALA A 533 -1.73 -13.24 15.89
C ALA A 533 -0.54 -13.17 14.91
N VAL A 534 0.57 -13.81 15.27
CA VAL A 534 1.80 -13.78 14.45
C VAL A 534 1.55 -14.54 13.16
N ALA A 535 1.92 -13.96 12.03
CA ALA A 535 1.75 -14.49 10.68
C ALA A 535 0.30 -14.68 10.22
N PHE A 536 -0.71 -14.65 11.10
CA PHE A 536 -2.11 -14.72 10.68
C PHE A 536 -2.53 -13.45 9.94
N SER A 537 -2.76 -13.53 8.63
CA SER A 537 -3.12 -12.40 7.78
C SER A 537 -4.61 -12.39 7.50
N GLN A 538 -5.34 -11.52 8.21
CA GLN A 538 -6.78 -11.31 8.02
C GLN A 538 -7.09 -10.74 6.62
N GLN A 539 -8.06 -11.37 5.93
CA GLN A 539 -8.49 -11.02 4.57
C GLN A 539 -9.90 -10.44 4.53
N VAL A 540 -10.79 -10.89 5.43
CA VAL A 540 -12.13 -10.34 5.61
C VAL A 540 -12.47 -10.38 7.10
N GLY A 541 -13.05 -9.31 7.64
CA GLY A 541 -13.26 -9.16 9.08
C GLY A 541 -11.94 -8.90 9.82
N VAL A 542 -12.02 -8.89 11.14
CA VAL A 542 -10.88 -8.57 12.01
C VAL A 542 -10.77 -9.62 13.10
N PHE A 543 -9.55 -10.10 13.34
CA PHE A 543 -9.24 -11.16 14.28
C PHE A 543 -8.25 -10.64 15.33
N GLU A 544 -8.71 -10.53 16.57
CA GLU A 544 -7.92 -9.93 17.65
C GLU A 544 -7.83 -10.87 18.85
N ILE A 545 -6.71 -10.79 19.55
CA ILE A 545 -6.56 -11.47 20.83
C ILE A 545 -7.51 -10.86 21.87
N ARG A 546 -8.23 -11.73 22.59
CA ARG A 546 -9.16 -11.39 23.66
C ARG A 546 -8.91 -12.25 24.87
N SER A 547 -8.99 -11.64 26.05
CA SER A 547 -9.02 -12.38 27.31
C SER A 547 -10.40 -13.01 27.51
N THR A 548 -10.43 -14.21 28.07
CA THR A 548 -11.68 -14.88 28.46
C THR A 548 -11.63 -15.34 29.92
N ASN A 549 -12.78 -15.80 30.43
CA ASN A 549 -12.88 -16.37 31.78
C ASN A 549 -12.72 -17.90 31.80
N TYR A 550 -12.40 -18.53 30.67
CA TYR A 550 -12.19 -19.97 30.57
C TYR A 550 -10.75 -20.31 30.93
N ARG A 551 -10.54 -21.10 31.99
CA ARG A 551 -9.20 -21.44 32.50
C ARG A 551 -8.26 -22.10 31.45
N ARG A 552 -8.82 -22.84 30.48
CA ARG A 552 -8.04 -23.52 29.42
C ARG A 552 -7.99 -22.74 28.10
N HIS A 553 -8.66 -21.59 28.04
CA HIS A 553 -8.75 -20.72 26.86
C HIS A 553 -8.65 -19.27 27.32
N ASN A 554 -7.62 -18.96 28.11
CA ASN A 554 -7.54 -17.69 28.83
C ASN A 554 -7.32 -16.52 27.87
N LYS A 555 -6.53 -16.73 26.81
CA LYS A 555 -6.52 -15.86 25.63
C LYS A 555 -6.92 -16.64 24.40
N VAL A 556 -7.68 -15.97 23.54
CA VAL A 556 -8.22 -16.54 22.31
C VAL A 556 -8.09 -15.53 21.19
N MET A 557 -8.01 -16.00 19.95
CA MET A 557 -8.19 -15.16 18.78
C MET A 557 -9.70 -15.06 18.48
N ARG A 558 -10.28 -13.86 18.51
CA ARG A 558 -11.71 -13.63 18.26
C ARG A 558 -11.92 -12.89 16.94
N GLN A 559 -12.87 -13.36 16.12
CA GLN A 559 -13.44 -12.54 15.05
C GLN A 559 -14.36 -11.47 15.69
N VAL A 560 -14.05 -10.17 15.56
CA VAL A 560 -14.70 -9.09 16.35
C VAL A 560 -15.72 -8.25 15.58
N ILE A 561 -15.83 -8.40 14.27
CA ILE A 561 -16.71 -7.59 13.43
C ILE A 561 -18.13 -8.15 13.44
N LEU A 562 -19.10 -7.31 13.80
CA LEU A 562 -20.52 -7.65 13.83
C LEU A 562 -21.28 -7.14 12.59
N ASN A 563 -20.87 -5.97 12.10
CA ASN A 563 -21.50 -5.30 10.97
C ASN A 563 -20.55 -5.27 9.78
N ALA A 564 -21.03 -5.63 8.60
CA ALA A 564 -20.23 -5.54 7.40
C ALA A 564 -19.71 -4.10 7.19
N PRO A 565 -18.40 -3.91 6.99
CA PRO A 565 -17.82 -2.58 6.86
C PRO A 565 -18.21 -1.93 5.53
N VAL A 566 -18.06 -0.61 5.46
CA VAL A 566 -18.08 0.13 4.20
C VAL A 566 -16.84 -0.30 3.40
N HIS A 567 -17.09 -1.14 2.39
CA HIS A 567 -16.07 -1.83 1.63
C HIS A 567 -15.34 -0.91 0.64
N TRP A 568 -14.04 -1.17 0.45
CA TRP A 568 -13.24 -0.52 -0.58
C TRP A 568 -13.18 -1.32 -1.88
N CYS A 569 -12.95 -2.64 -1.79
CA CYS A 569 -12.91 -3.54 -2.93
C CYS A 569 -14.18 -3.46 -3.80
N PRO A 570 -14.11 -3.83 -5.09
CA PRO A 570 -15.25 -3.74 -6.00
C PRO A 570 -16.45 -4.62 -5.62
N PHE A 571 -16.25 -5.66 -4.81
CA PHE A 571 -17.29 -6.60 -4.40
C PHE A 571 -17.38 -6.66 -2.87
N VAL A 572 -18.62 -6.81 -2.38
CA VAL A 572 -18.90 -6.96 -0.95
C VAL A 572 -18.44 -8.34 -0.49
N GLN A 573 -17.61 -8.36 0.55
CA GLN A 573 -17.13 -9.59 1.15
C GLN A 573 -17.76 -9.75 2.53
N THR A 574 -18.40 -10.91 2.79
CA THR A 574 -19.25 -11.10 3.98
C THR A 574 -18.92 -12.33 4.81
N THR A 575 -17.93 -13.10 4.39
CA THR A 575 -17.43 -14.30 5.09
C THR A 575 -16.07 -13.96 5.69
N PRO A 576 -15.97 -13.66 7.00
CA PRO A 576 -14.68 -13.34 7.62
C PRO A 576 -13.70 -14.49 7.53
N MET A 577 -12.45 -14.18 7.21
CA MET A 577 -11.37 -15.15 7.13
C MET A 577 -10.00 -14.49 7.28
N GLY A 578 -9.03 -15.27 7.73
CA GLY A 578 -7.62 -14.99 7.55
C GLY A 578 -6.89 -16.19 6.97
N VAL A 579 -5.68 -15.95 6.46
CA VAL A 579 -4.79 -16.96 5.90
C VAL A 579 -3.49 -17.02 6.69
N ILE A 580 -2.87 -18.19 6.71
CA ILE A 580 -1.57 -18.44 7.34
C ILE A 580 -0.87 -19.60 6.61
N GLY A 581 0.46 -19.63 6.67
CA GLY A 581 1.27 -20.71 6.13
C GLY A 581 1.95 -20.35 4.81
N ASP A 582 2.03 -21.33 3.92
CA ASP A 582 2.69 -21.22 2.61
C ASP A 582 1.69 -21.59 1.51
N SER A 583 1.61 -20.79 0.44
CA SER A 583 0.76 -21.08 -0.73
C SER A 583 1.16 -22.37 -1.46
N ASP A 584 2.36 -22.89 -1.22
CA ASP A 584 2.85 -24.13 -1.84
C ASP A 584 2.47 -25.40 -1.08
N TRP A 585 1.82 -25.30 0.09
CA TRP A 585 1.42 -26.47 0.87
C TRP A 585 0.33 -27.30 0.19
N THR A 586 0.55 -28.61 0.14
CA THR A 586 -0.32 -29.58 -0.54
C THR A 586 -1.02 -30.49 0.46
N ASP A 587 -0.27 -31.19 1.31
CA ASP A 587 -0.79 -32.21 2.21
C ASP A 587 -0.71 -31.68 3.63
N THR A 588 -1.87 -31.37 4.20
CA THR A 588 -1.95 -30.52 5.39
C THR A 588 -3.01 -31.02 6.35
N GLU A 589 -2.64 -31.07 7.62
CA GLU A 589 -3.52 -31.17 8.76
C GLU A 589 -3.60 -29.80 9.45
N VAL A 590 -4.82 -29.32 9.67
CA VAL A 590 -5.11 -28.15 10.49
C VAL A 590 -6.07 -28.54 11.61
N SER A 591 -5.78 -28.07 12.82
CA SER A 591 -6.64 -28.25 13.99
C SER A 591 -6.76 -26.95 14.78
N VAL A 592 -7.96 -26.59 15.22
CA VAL A 592 -8.21 -25.42 16.08
C VAL A 592 -9.40 -25.68 17.00
N ASP A 593 -9.37 -25.11 18.19
CA ASP A 593 -10.53 -25.06 19.09
C ASP A 593 -11.44 -23.92 18.66
N VAL A 594 -12.75 -24.16 18.64
CA VAL A 594 -13.77 -23.19 18.22
C VAL A 594 -14.84 -23.07 19.29
N MET A 595 -15.22 -21.84 19.64
CA MET A 595 -16.37 -21.58 20.51
C MET A 595 -17.25 -20.46 19.96
N PHE A 596 -18.57 -20.71 19.99
CA PHE A 596 -19.60 -19.79 19.57
C PHE A 596 -20.24 -19.13 20.80
N PRO A 597 -20.07 -17.82 21.03
CA PRO A 597 -20.68 -17.16 22.18
C PRO A 597 -22.20 -17.10 22.03
N PHE A 598 -22.93 -17.04 23.14
CA PHE A 598 -24.40 -16.95 23.07
C PHE A 598 -24.93 -15.66 22.43
N VAL A 599 -24.22 -14.54 22.61
CA VAL A 599 -24.62 -13.21 22.13
C VAL A 599 -23.75 -12.80 20.96
N ASN A 600 -24.37 -12.23 19.93
CA ASN A 600 -23.73 -11.73 18.72
C ASN A 600 -22.86 -12.78 17.99
N SER A 601 -23.19 -14.07 18.14
CA SER A 601 -22.48 -15.18 17.50
C SER A 601 -22.48 -15.06 15.97
N SER A 602 -21.40 -15.54 15.35
CA SER A 602 -21.49 -15.99 13.96
C SER A 602 -22.47 -17.17 13.82
N HIS A 603 -22.93 -17.44 12.60
CA HIS A 603 -23.78 -18.62 12.33
C HIS A 603 -22.99 -19.93 12.22
N GLY A 604 -21.66 -19.85 12.22
CA GLY A 604 -20.77 -20.97 12.06
C GLY A 604 -19.32 -20.53 11.86
N ALA A 605 -18.40 -21.47 11.97
CA ALA A 605 -16.96 -21.27 11.78
C ALA A 605 -16.41 -22.34 10.86
N TYR A 606 -15.17 -22.16 10.38
CA TYR A 606 -14.51 -23.19 9.59
C TYR A 606 -13.00 -23.22 9.82
N VAL A 607 -12.43 -24.39 9.51
CA VAL A 607 -11.01 -24.55 9.17
C VAL A 607 -10.91 -24.98 7.71
N ALA A 608 -9.87 -24.52 7.02
CA ALA A 608 -9.67 -24.83 5.61
C ALA A 608 -8.19 -24.97 5.26
N VAL A 609 -7.94 -25.76 4.22
CA VAL A 609 -6.61 -25.97 3.63
C VAL A 609 -6.67 -25.78 2.13
N ARG A 610 -5.50 -25.56 1.51
CA ARG A 610 -5.35 -25.32 0.07
C ARG A 610 -6.13 -24.09 -0.43
N VAL A 611 -6.23 -23.06 0.41
CA VAL A 611 -6.90 -21.81 0.07
C VAL A 611 -6.04 -21.01 -0.89
N ASP A 612 -6.58 -20.70 -2.07
CA ASP A 612 -5.82 -20.29 -3.24
C ASP A 612 -5.85 -18.78 -3.55
N HIS A 613 -6.74 -18.01 -2.91
CA HIS A 613 -6.88 -16.57 -3.12
C HIS A 613 -6.99 -15.81 -1.78
N GLY A 614 -6.62 -14.53 -1.84
CA GLY A 614 -6.83 -13.55 -0.77
C GLY A 614 -7.17 -12.18 -1.36
N GLY A 615 -7.00 -11.13 -0.57
CA GLY A 615 -7.15 -9.75 -1.03
C GLY A 615 -8.57 -9.40 -1.49
N CYS A 616 -8.68 -8.48 -2.45
CA CYS A 616 -9.97 -8.09 -3.02
C CYS A 616 -10.72 -9.22 -3.78
N THR A 617 -10.07 -10.34 -4.09
CA THR A 617 -10.64 -11.49 -4.81
C THR A 617 -10.99 -12.66 -3.89
N THR A 618 -10.87 -12.49 -2.57
CA THR A 618 -11.17 -13.53 -1.57
C THR A 618 -12.53 -14.23 -1.78
N PHE A 619 -13.56 -13.52 -2.26
CA PHE A 619 -14.88 -14.11 -2.53
C PHE A 619 -14.88 -15.21 -3.63
N LEU A 620 -13.81 -15.32 -4.42
CA LEU A 620 -13.59 -16.35 -5.42
C LEU A 620 -12.79 -17.55 -4.90
N THR A 621 -12.30 -17.51 -3.65
CA THR A 621 -11.35 -18.52 -3.20
C THR A 621 -11.96 -19.92 -3.16
N THR A 622 -11.19 -20.86 -3.66
CA THR A 622 -11.43 -22.29 -3.57
C THR A 622 -10.43 -22.92 -2.61
N GLY A 623 -10.70 -24.17 -2.21
CA GLY A 623 -9.93 -24.86 -1.18
C GLY A 623 -10.73 -26.03 -0.65
N VAL A 624 -10.38 -26.56 0.52
CA VAL A 624 -11.19 -27.56 1.23
C VAL A 624 -11.60 -26.95 2.56
N PHE A 625 -12.89 -26.66 2.74
CA PHE A 625 -13.42 -25.94 3.89
C PHE A 625 -14.32 -26.85 4.73
N PHE A 626 -13.91 -27.09 5.98
CA PHE A 626 -14.71 -27.83 6.96
C PHE A 626 -15.43 -26.86 7.89
N TYR A 627 -16.74 -26.70 7.69
CA TYR A 627 -17.61 -25.79 8.42
C TYR A 627 -18.32 -26.49 9.58
N LEU A 628 -18.31 -25.82 10.75
CA LEU A 628 -19.14 -26.09 11.91
C LEU A 628 -20.25 -25.05 11.96
N SER A 629 -21.44 -25.37 11.46
CA SER A 629 -22.56 -24.44 11.34
C SER A 629 -23.50 -24.56 12.54
N ILE A 630 -23.28 -23.75 13.58
CA ILE A 630 -24.10 -23.74 14.80
C ILE A 630 -25.56 -23.35 14.54
N LYS A 631 -25.83 -22.45 13.58
CA LYS A 631 -27.21 -22.07 13.26
C LYS A 631 -27.99 -23.18 12.56
N GLU A 632 -27.32 -23.89 11.66
CA GLU A 632 -27.93 -24.95 10.85
C GLU A 632 -27.88 -26.31 11.55
N GLN A 633 -27.07 -26.44 12.63
CA GLN A 633 -26.83 -27.68 13.36
C GLN A 633 -26.28 -28.77 12.42
N ARG A 634 -25.28 -28.38 11.63
CA ARG A 634 -24.64 -29.23 10.62
C ARG A 634 -23.13 -29.04 10.60
N LEU A 635 -22.44 -30.10 10.20
CA LEU A 635 -21.07 -30.03 9.71
C LEU A 635 -21.12 -30.16 8.19
N ASN A 636 -20.37 -29.33 7.47
CA ASN A 636 -20.35 -29.31 6.01
C ASN A 636 -18.91 -29.25 5.50
N LEU A 637 -18.63 -29.99 4.42
CA LEU A 637 -17.40 -29.87 3.66
C LEU A 637 -17.68 -29.21 2.31
N TYR A 638 -17.04 -28.08 2.04
CA TYR A 638 -17.18 -27.33 0.78
C TYR A 638 -15.83 -27.21 0.07
N LEU A 639 -15.88 -26.99 -1.26
CA LEU A 639 -14.69 -26.73 -2.07
C LEU A 639 -14.45 -25.24 -2.37
N ASP A 640 -15.32 -24.36 -1.87
CA ASP A 640 -15.29 -22.93 -2.12
C ASP A 640 -15.83 -22.13 -0.93
N ILE A 641 -15.32 -20.91 -0.75
CA ILE A 641 -15.78 -20.04 0.34
C ILE A 641 -17.23 -19.58 0.17
N SER A 642 -17.71 -19.55 -1.07
CA SER A 642 -19.09 -19.15 -1.39
C SER A 642 -20.12 -20.23 -1.05
N ARG A 643 -19.65 -21.42 -0.64
CA ARG A 643 -20.45 -22.57 -0.19
C ARG A 643 -21.38 -23.10 -1.29
N THR A 644 -20.91 -23.08 -2.53
CA THR A 644 -21.68 -23.55 -3.70
C THR A 644 -21.32 -24.98 -4.12
N LEU A 645 -20.13 -25.45 -3.76
CA LEU A 645 -19.58 -26.75 -4.10
C LEU A 645 -19.55 -27.64 -2.85
N LEU A 646 -20.71 -28.18 -2.46
CA LEU A 646 -20.84 -29.09 -1.32
C LEU A 646 -20.31 -30.48 -1.66
N VAL A 647 -19.43 -31.02 -0.80
CA VAL A 647 -18.92 -32.40 -0.89
C VAL A 647 -19.71 -33.32 0.03
N GLU A 648 -19.80 -32.98 1.31
CA GLU A 648 -20.44 -33.80 2.34
C GLU A 648 -21.12 -32.92 3.39
N SER A 649 -22.19 -33.43 3.99
CA SER A 649 -22.97 -32.72 5.00
C SER A 649 -23.64 -33.65 5.99
N ILE A 650 -23.40 -33.46 7.28
CA ILE A 650 -23.95 -34.28 8.37
C ILE A 650 -24.68 -33.42 9.40
N SER A 651 -25.73 -33.97 10.00
CA SER A 651 -26.46 -33.30 11.09
C SER A 651 -25.76 -33.57 12.42
N VAL A 652 -25.59 -32.53 13.24
CA VAL A 652 -24.96 -32.62 14.56
C VAL A 652 -25.69 -31.73 15.56
N LYS A 653 -25.37 -31.85 16.85
CA LYS A 653 -25.84 -30.91 17.87
C LYS A 653 -24.66 -30.07 18.36
N LEU A 654 -24.68 -28.78 18.05
CA LEU A 654 -23.71 -27.78 18.50
C LEU A 654 -24.39 -26.83 19.49
N GLU A 655 -23.72 -26.55 20.61
CA GLU A 655 -24.20 -25.69 21.69
C GLU A 655 -23.34 -24.43 21.80
N ALA A 656 -23.97 -23.31 22.13
CA ALA A 656 -23.26 -22.06 22.39
C ALA A 656 -22.47 -22.17 23.70
N ASN A 657 -21.36 -21.42 23.81
CA ASN A 657 -20.42 -21.43 24.93
C ASN A 657 -19.76 -22.80 25.19
N GLN A 658 -19.83 -23.73 24.23
CA GLN A 658 -19.07 -24.97 24.24
C GLN A 658 -17.89 -24.88 23.27
N TRP A 659 -16.74 -25.38 23.70
CA TRP A 659 -15.55 -25.52 22.87
C TRP A 659 -15.57 -26.84 22.11
N TYR A 660 -15.20 -26.78 20.83
CA TYR A 660 -15.04 -27.94 19.94
C TYR A 660 -13.67 -27.92 19.28
N ARG A 661 -12.94 -29.04 19.31
CA ARG A 661 -11.70 -29.21 18.53
C ARG A 661 -12.06 -29.61 17.11
N ALA A 662 -11.94 -28.70 16.15
CA ALA A 662 -12.13 -28.98 14.73
C ALA A 662 -10.79 -29.34 14.08
N THR A 663 -10.73 -30.49 13.42
CA THR A 663 -9.55 -30.95 12.67
C THR A 663 -9.94 -31.29 11.24
N LEU A 664 -9.15 -30.85 10.27
CA LEU A 664 -9.24 -31.20 8.86
C LEU A 664 -7.88 -31.69 8.37
N ILE A 665 -7.85 -32.88 7.78
CA ILE A 665 -6.67 -33.48 7.15
C ILE A 665 -6.98 -33.65 5.67
N VAL A 666 -6.11 -33.15 4.80
CA VAL A 666 -6.18 -33.41 3.36
C VAL A 666 -4.84 -33.92 2.89
N GLN A 667 -4.84 -35.10 2.28
CA GLN A 667 -3.64 -35.76 1.75
C GLN A 667 -3.91 -36.25 0.33
N GLY A 668 -3.19 -35.71 -0.66
CA GLY A 668 -3.44 -35.99 -2.06
C GLY A 668 -4.89 -35.71 -2.44
N LYS A 669 -5.70 -36.76 -2.58
CA LYS A 669 -7.14 -36.68 -2.90
C LYS A 669 -8.05 -37.20 -1.78
N SER A 670 -7.53 -37.61 -0.63
CA SER A 670 -8.33 -37.98 0.53
C SER A 670 -8.52 -36.80 1.47
N TYR A 671 -9.63 -36.81 2.19
CA TYR A 671 -9.88 -35.93 3.32
C TYR A 671 -10.40 -36.72 4.51
N GLU A 672 -10.10 -36.21 5.70
CA GLU A 672 -10.68 -36.65 6.96
C GLU A 672 -11.00 -35.41 7.79
N ALA A 673 -12.14 -35.42 8.49
CA ALA A 673 -12.52 -34.35 9.41
C ALA A 673 -12.94 -34.92 10.75
N TYR A 674 -12.51 -34.27 11.83
CA TYR A 674 -12.76 -34.69 13.20
C TYR A 674 -13.36 -33.56 14.04
N ILE A 675 -14.21 -33.94 14.98
CA ILE A 675 -14.66 -33.07 16.08
C ILE A 675 -14.31 -33.76 17.39
N ASP A 676 -13.59 -33.07 18.27
CA ASP A 676 -13.16 -33.57 19.59
C ASP A 676 -12.43 -34.93 19.49
N GLY A 677 -11.64 -35.09 18.43
CA GLY A 677 -10.89 -36.33 18.13
C GLY A 677 -11.74 -37.48 17.59
N THR A 678 -13.05 -37.30 17.42
CA THR A 678 -13.94 -38.29 16.79
C THR A 678 -14.03 -38.04 15.29
N LEU A 679 -13.78 -39.06 14.47
CA LEU A 679 -13.93 -38.98 13.02
C LEU A 679 -15.40 -38.75 12.66
N VAL A 680 -15.67 -37.68 11.90
CA VAL A 680 -17.04 -37.30 11.50
C VAL A 680 -17.27 -37.35 9.99
N MET A 681 -16.21 -37.19 9.19
CA MET A 681 -16.26 -37.29 7.73
C MET A 681 -14.95 -37.91 7.23
N GLU A 682 -15.02 -38.77 6.24
CA GLU A 682 -13.86 -39.30 5.52
C GLU A 682 -14.25 -39.60 4.08
N GLY A 683 -13.31 -39.40 3.14
CA GLY A 683 -13.58 -39.73 1.76
C GLY A 683 -12.44 -39.41 0.81
N HIS A 684 -12.74 -39.62 -0.47
CA HIS A 684 -11.88 -39.26 -1.58
C HIS A 684 -12.62 -38.33 -2.53
N PHE A 685 -11.92 -37.29 -2.98
CA PHE A 685 -12.37 -36.45 -4.07
C PHE A 685 -12.44 -37.27 -5.37
N GLN A 686 -13.53 -37.16 -6.09
CA GLN A 686 -13.84 -37.94 -7.29
C GLN A 686 -13.11 -37.36 -8.52
N LYS A 687 -12.91 -38.20 -9.54
CA LYS A 687 -12.38 -37.75 -10.84
C LYS A 687 -13.46 -36.89 -11.53
N GLY A 688 -13.27 -35.57 -11.53
CA GLY A 688 -14.27 -34.59 -11.99
C GLY A 688 -14.44 -33.40 -11.04
N ASP A 689 -13.85 -33.46 -9.85
CA ASP A 689 -13.74 -32.32 -8.92
C ASP A 689 -12.62 -31.36 -9.40
N GLU A 690 -12.79 -30.80 -10.61
CA GLU A 690 -11.79 -29.94 -11.28
C GLU A 690 -11.49 -28.64 -10.52
N ASN A 691 -12.31 -28.32 -9.51
CA ASN A 691 -12.23 -27.08 -8.72
C ASN A 691 -11.45 -27.22 -7.40
N ILE A 692 -10.82 -28.37 -7.11
CA ILE A 692 -10.03 -28.51 -5.88
C ILE A 692 -8.61 -28.02 -6.13
N PRO A 693 -8.16 -26.96 -5.44
CA PRO A 693 -6.76 -26.57 -5.49
C PRO A 693 -5.86 -27.72 -5.03
N THR A 694 -4.74 -27.90 -5.70
CA THR A 694 -3.73 -28.88 -5.29
C THR A 694 -2.84 -28.37 -4.17
N LYS A 695 -2.78 -27.06 -3.98
CA LYS A 695 -1.96 -26.37 -2.99
C LYS A 695 -2.61 -25.05 -2.56
N GLY A 696 -2.18 -24.51 -1.43
CA GLY A 696 -2.60 -23.19 -0.96
C GLY A 696 -2.46 -23.03 0.55
N TYR A 697 -2.90 -21.88 1.04
CA TYR A 697 -2.85 -21.51 2.45
C TYR A 697 -3.75 -22.36 3.34
N VAL A 698 -3.46 -22.32 4.64
CA VAL A 698 -4.45 -22.65 5.68
C VAL A 698 -5.30 -21.41 5.95
N SER A 699 -6.59 -21.60 6.17
CA SER A 699 -7.50 -20.52 6.56
C SER A 699 -8.39 -20.92 7.73
N ILE A 700 -8.70 -19.93 8.55
CA ILE A 700 -9.67 -20.02 9.64
C ILE A 700 -10.61 -18.83 9.49
N GLY A 701 -11.89 -19.05 9.70
CA GLY A 701 -12.88 -18.00 9.49
C GLY A 701 -14.27 -18.33 10.03
N THR A 702 -15.20 -17.45 9.72
CA THR A 702 -16.60 -17.52 10.17
C THR A 702 -17.57 -17.45 8.99
N GLN A 703 -18.75 -18.05 9.14
CA GLN A 703 -19.76 -18.12 8.07
C GLN A 703 -20.33 -16.73 7.71
N ASN A 704 -20.31 -15.79 8.66
CA ASN A 704 -20.73 -14.40 8.55
C ASN A 704 -20.09 -13.57 9.68
N PHE A 705 -20.14 -12.25 9.55
CA PHE A 705 -19.81 -11.33 10.65
C PHE A 705 -20.60 -11.67 11.93
N GLY A 706 -19.87 -11.84 13.02
CA GLY A 706 -20.33 -12.29 14.33
C GLY A 706 -19.17 -12.85 15.15
N PHE A 707 -19.28 -12.80 16.47
CA PHE A 707 -18.24 -13.27 17.36
C PHE A 707 -18.04 -14.78 17.25
N THR A 708 -16.79 -15.20 17.25
CA THR A 708 -16.34 -16.60 17.35
C THR A 708 -14.93 -16.58 17.91
N ASP A 709 -14.67 -17.46 18.87
CA ASP A 709 -13.35 -17.61 19.49
C ASP A 709 -12.65 -18.82 18.91
N PHE A 710 -11.36 -18.65 18.62
CA PHE A 710 -10.45 -19.65 18.13
C PHE A 710 -9.28 -19.79 19.11
N ASP A 711 -8.86 -21.02 19.39
CA ASP A 711 -7.75 -21.30 20.30
C ASP A 711 -6.93 -22.54 19.90
N ASN A 712 -5.71 -22.67 20.43
CA ASN A 712 -4.84 -23.83 20.27
C ASN A 712 -4.63 -24.26 18.81
N LEU A 713 -4.36 -23.31 17.92
CA LEU A 713 -4.11 -23.60 16.50
C LEU A 713 -2.90 -24.53 16.35
N SER A 714 -3.05 -25.58 15.56
CA SER A 714 -1.97 -26.49 15.17
C SER A 714 -2.07 -26.80 13.69
N ILE A 715 -0.97 -26.65 12.98
CA ILE A 715 -0.85 -26.94 11.55
C ILE A 715 0.35 -27.86 11.35
N PHE A 716 0.15 -28.90 10.53
CA PHE A 716 1.20 -29.80 10.10
C PHE A 716 1.09 -30.03 8.58
N ASN A 717 2.11 -29.61 7.84
CA ASN A 717 2.27 -29.91 6.42
C ASN A 717 3.33 -31.00 6.27
N PHE A 718 2.99 -32.12 5.62
CA PHE A 718 3.80 -33.35 5.60
C PHE A 718 4.26 -33.81 4.22
#